data_AF-A0A5N5LEY1-F1
#
_entry.id   AF-A0A5N5LEY1-F1
#
_cell.length_a   1.000
_cell.length_b   1.000
_cell.length_c   1.000
_cell.angle_alpha   90.00
_cell.angle_beta   90.00
_cell.angle_gamma   90.00
#
_symmetry.space_group_name_H-M   'P 1'
#
loop_
_entity.id
_entity.type
_entity.pdbx_description
1 polymer ?
#
loop_
_entity_poly.entity_id
_entity_poly.type
_entity_poly.pdbx_seq_one_letter_code
_entity_poly.pdbx_strand_id
1 'polypeptide(L)'
;MLPLKFSIQRGKKLAQDDFIIINQLFKLCYRITLIYFDPFFFPFTARNLKALKPSIFALRSSYYFSTGIVEPSSSLRSPPRVPNLIGGKFVDSQSSSTIDVINPATQEVVSQLPLTTNEEFKAAVSAAKHAFPAWRNTPITTRQRVMLKLQELIRRDIDKLAMNITTEQGKTLKDAHGDVFRGLEVVEHACGMATLQMGEYVPNVANGIDTFSIREPLGVCAGICPFNFPAMIPLWMFPVAVTCGNTFVLKPSEKDPGENLLVHTLCIRLGATLHEVGYTDNVIASYGYWKLLWPRIVGLSFSNVKKCSFGSPGKFRQAALLWDKGGASIILAELAMEAGLPNGVLNIVHGTNDVVNAICDDDDIRAISFVGSNTAGMHIYSRASAKGKRVQSNMGAKNHAIVLPDANTDATLNALVAAGFGAAGQRCMALSTVVFVGDSHSWENKLVELAKSLKVNAGTEPDVDLGPVITKQAKERVCKLIQSGVESGARLLLDGRNIVVPGYEDGNFIGPTILSGVTADMDCYKEEIFGPVLLCMEADSFEEAIHIVNRNKYGNGASLFTASGAAARKFQTEIEAGQVGINVPIPVPLPFFSFTGSKASFAGDLNFYGKAGVNFYTQIKTITQQWKDLPGGSGVSLAMPTSQKL
;
A
#
# COMPACT_ATOMS: atom_id res chain seq x y z
N MET A 1 14.77 -57.36 -10.51
CA MET A 1 13.61 -57.44 -11.43
C MET A 1 13.31 -56.04 -11.96
N LEU A 2 12.92 -55.99 -13.23
CA LEU A 2 12.99 -54.85 -14.14
C LEU A 2 12.29 -53.54 -13.70
N PRO A 3 12.78 -52.38 -14.17
CA PRO A 3 12.05 -51.12 -14.28
C PRO A 3 11.33 -51.02 -15.65
N LEU A 4 10.24 -50.28 -15.75
CA LEU A 4 9.61 -49.95 -17.03
C LEU A 4 9.44 -48.43 -17.17
N LYS A 5 10.31 -47.87 -18.04
CA LYS A 5 10.10 -46.59 -18.74
C LYS A 5 9.05 -46.79 -19.83
N PHE A 6 8.20 -45.79 -20.06
CA PHE A 6 7.81 -45.38 -21.42
C PHE A 6 7.61 -43.86 -21.47
N SER A 7 7.92 -43.30 -22.64
CA SER A 7 8.03 -41.88 -22.96
C SER A 7 7.20 -41.59 -24.22
N ILE A 8 6.78 -40.31 -24.38
CA ILE A 8 6.29 -39.58 -25.59
C ILE A 8 4.83 -39.94 -26.02
N GLN A 9 3.83 -39.03 -26.13
CA GLN A 9 3.67 -37.90 -27.08
C GLN A 9 2.62 -36.82 -26.66
N ARG A 10 2.83 -35.59 -27.16
CA ARG A 10 1.91 -34.43 -27.12
C ARG A 10 0.61 -34.66 -27.92
N GLY A 11 -0.52 -34.10 -27.48
CA GLY A 11 -1.65 -33.77 -28.37
C GLY A 11 -3.04 -33.60 -27.70
N LYS A 12 -3.54 -32.36 -27.69
CA LYS A 12 -4.94 -31.84 -27.59
C LYS A 12 -6.12 -32.84 -27.37
N LYS A 13 -6.93 -32.60 -26.31
CA LYS A 13 -8.41 -32.42 -26.26
C LYS A 13 -8.95 -32.82 -24.89
N LEU A 14 -9.39 -31.85 -24.09
CA LEU A 14 -10.29 -32.02 -22.93
C LEU A 14 -10.96 -30.66 -22.68
N ALA A 15 -11.90 -30.27 -23.55
CA ALA A 15 -12.69 -29.04 -23.41
C ALA A 15 -14.06 -29.14 -24.13
N GLN A 16 -14.57 -30.34 -24.37
CA GLN A 16 -15.79 -30.54 -25.16
C GLN A 16 -16.93 -31.25 -24.41
N ASP A 17 -16.63 -31.93 -23.29
CA ASP A 17 -17.65 -32.72 -22.58
C ASP A 17 -18.36 -31.94 -21.46
N ASP A 18 -17.72 -30.91 -20.87
CA ASP A 18 -18.36 -30.06 -19.84
C ASP A 18 -19.40 -29.08 -20.42
N PHE A 19 -19.25 -28.70 -21.70
CA PHE A 19 -20.17 -27.77 -22.38
C PHE A 19 -21.51 -28.42 -22.73
N ILE A 20 -21.53 -29.75 -22.89
CA ILE A 20 -22.76 -30.50 -23.24
C ILE A 20 -23.66 -30.65 -21.99
N ILE A 21 -23.08 -30.82 -20.81
CA ILE A 21 -23.83 -30.98 -19.55
C ILE A 21 -24.53 -29.67 -19.14
N ILE A 22 -23.84 -28.53 -19.28
CA ILE A 22 -24.41 -27.20 -18.96
C ILE A 22 -25.53 -26.82 -19.93
N ASN A 23 -25.38 -27.13 -21.22
CA ASN A 23 -26.40 -26.82 -22.24
C ASN A 23 -27.64 -27.75 -22.13
N GLN A 24 -27.46 -28.99 -21.66
CA GLN A 24 -28.57 -29.90 -21.32
C GLN A 24 -29.35 -29.43 -20.08
N LEU A 25 -28.67 -28.93 -19.05
CA LEU A 25 -29.30 -28.36 -17.85
C LEU A 25 -30.09 -27.08 -18.16
N PHE A 26 -29.57 -26.21 -19.03
CA PHE A 26 -30.28 -25.01 -19.46
C PHE A 26 -31.54 -25.33 -20.29
N LYS A 27 -31.48 -26.32 -21.17
CA LYS A 27 -32.65 -26.79 -21.96
C LYS A 27 -33.70 -27.49 -21.08
N LEU A 28 -33.29 -28.15 -19.99
CA LEU A 28 -34.20 -28.78 -19.03
C LEU A 28 -34.94 -27.72 -18.18
N CYS A 29 -34.24 -26.68 -17.70
CA CYS A 29 -34.86 -25.56 -16.99
C CYS A 29 -35.84 -24.76 -17.87
N TYR A 30 -35.52 -24.58 -19.15
CA TYR A 30 -36.41 -23.92 -20.11
C TYR A 30 -37.66 -24.75 -20.42
N ARG A 31 -37.54 -26.09 -20.52
CA ARG A 31 -38.69 -27.00 -20.73
C ARG A 31 -39.60 -27.13 -19.52
N ILE A 32 -39.07 -27.08 -18.29
CA ILE A 32 -39.89 -27.13 -17.05
C ILE A 32 -40.75 -25.86 -16.92
N THR A 33 -40.29 -24.72 -17.42
CA THR A 33 -41.00 -23.44 -17.36
C THR A 33 -42.21 -23.37 -18.32
N LEU A 34 -42.24 -24.20 -19.37
CA LEU A 34 -43.32 -24.23 -20.37
C LEU A 34 -44.41 -25.29 -20.11
N ILE A 35 -44.27 -26.12 -19.07
CA ILE A 35 -45.25 -27.19 -18.75
C ILE A 35 -46.28 -26.74 -17.69
N TYR A 36 -46.06 -25.63 -16.99
CA TYR A 36 -46.86 -25.24 -15.82
C TYR A 36 -47.90 -24.11 -16.02
N PHE A 37 -48.23 -23.74 -17.26
CA PHE A 37 -49.32 -22.79 -17.52
C PHE A 37 -50.21 -23.27 -18.66
N ASP A 38 -51.38 -23.85 -18.33
CA ASP A 38 -52.71 -23.38 -18.78
C ASP A 38 -53.86 -24.16 -18.04
N PRO A 39 -55.17 -23.88 -18.21
CA PRO A 39 -56.01 -23.00 -17.38
C PRO A 39 -57.19 -23.73 -16.66
N PHE A 40 -57.89 -23.06 -15.72
CA PHE A 40 -59.37 -23.05 -15.49
C PHE A 40 -59.81 -22.71 -14.03
N PHE A 41 -60.63 -21.64 -13.92
CA PHE A 41 -61.83 -21.39 -13.07
C PHE A 41 -61.82 -20.91 -11.59
N PHE A 42 -62.30 -19.64 -11.42
CA PHE A 42 -63.41 -19.06 -10.60
C PHE A 42 -63.57 -19.39 -9.07
N PRO A 43 -64.30 -18.61 -8.22
CA PRO A 43 -65.26 -17.53 -8.53
C PRO A 43 -65.24 -16.26 -7.64
N PHE A 44 -65.94 -15.19 -8.07
CA PHE A 44 -66.82 -14.41 -7.18
C PHE A 44 -68.00 -13.80 -7.99
N THR A 45 -69.10 -13.60 -7.27
CA THR A 45 -70.50 -13.60 -7.70
C THR A 45 -71.03 -12.28 -8.29
N ALA A 46 -72.13 -12.43 -9.04
CA ALA A 46 -72.79 -11.44 -9.89
C ALA A 46 -73.59 -10.36 -9.13
N ARG A 47 -73.65 -9.16 -9.74
CA ARG A 47 -74.82 -8.27 -9.68
C ARG A 47 -75.28 -7.92 -11.09
N ASN A 48 -76.59 -8.09 -11.28
CA ASN A 48 -77.38 -7.83 -12.48
C ASN A 48 -77.18 -6.43 -13.06
N LEU A 49 -77.12 -6.33 -14.39
CA LEU A 49 -78.12 -5.60 -15.20
C LEU A 49 -77.84 -5.77 -16.69
N LYS A 50 -78.87 -6.27 -17.39
CA LYS A 50 -79.01 -6.27 -18.85
C LYS A 50 -79.17 -4.83 -19.34
N ALA A 51 -78.49 -4.47 -20.43
CA ALA A 51 -79.12 -4.21 -21.74
C ALA A 51 -78.32 -3.24 -22.62
N LEU A 52 -78.25 -3.61 -23.90
CA LEU A 52 -78.15 -2.78 -25.11
C LEU A 52 -76.78 -2.26 -25.60
N LYS A 53 -76.49 -2.80 -26.79
CA LYS A 53 -75.55 -2.52 -27.89
C LYS A 53 -75.31 -1.03 -28.27
N PRO A 54 -74.32 -0.78 -29.14
CA PRO A 54 -73.34 0.29 -28.97
C PRO A 54 -73.55 1.49 -29.91
N SER A 55 -72.96 2.60 -29.54
CA SER A 55 -72.35 3.56 -30.48
C SER A 55 -71.33 4.37 -29.69
N ILE A 56 -70.17 4.68 -30.28
CA ILE A 56 -69.40 5.94 -30.11
C ILE A 56 -68.06 5.84 -30.86
N PHE A 57 -68.00 6.68 -31.89
CA PHE A 57 -66.91 7.55 -32.34
C PHE A 57 -65.45 7.08 -32.41
N ALA A 58 -64.94 7.16 -33.64
CA ALA A 58 -63.54 7.28 -33.98
C ALA A 58 -62.99 8.66 -33.56
N LEU A 59 -61.79 8.67 -32.99
CA LEU A 59 -60.91 9.84 -32.95
C LEU A 59 -59.52 9.39 -33.44
N ARG A 60 -59.18 9.84 -34.65
CA ARG A 60 -57.81 9.86 -35.19
C ARG A 60 -56.98 10.80 -34.33
N SER A 61 -55.75 10.41 -33.97
CA SER A 61 -54.68 11.36 -33.70
C SER A 61 -53.42 10.95 -34.42
N SER A 62 -52.87 11.93 -35.12
CA SER A 62 -51.76 11.88 -36.06
C SER A 62 -50.43 11.85 -35.32
N TYR A 63 -49.48 11.09 -35.87
CA TYR A 63 -48.08 11.07 -35.48
C TYR A 63 -47.41 12.43 -35.74
N TYR A 64 -46.71 12.98 -34.74
CA TYR A 64 -45.61 13.91 -34.93
C TYR A 64 -44.44 13.47 -34.04
N PHE A 65 -43.36 13.03 -34.69
CA PHE A 65 -42.06 12.80 -34.07
C PHE A 65 -41.46 14.15 -33.66
N SER A 66 -41.16 14.33 -32.38
CA SER A 66 -40.28 15.41 -31.90
C SER A 66 -38.98 14.79 -31.41
N THR A 67 -37.91 15.02 -32.14
CA THR A 67 -36.53 14.70 -31.78
C THR A 67 -36.08 15.59 -30.62
N GLY A 68 -36.30 15.13 -29.39
CA GLY A 68 -35.66 15.70 -28.20
C GLY A 68 -34.40 14.90 -27.89
N ILE A 69 -33.24 15.50 -28.16
CA ILE A 69 -31.96 15.04 -27.62
C ILE A 69 -32.06 15.23 -26.09
N VAL A 70 -32.12 14.13 -25.35
CA VAL A 70 -31.96 14.16 -23.89
C VAL A 70 -30.46 14.18 -23.63
N GLU A 71 -29.93 15.38 -23.35
CA GLU A 71 -28.59 15.48 -22.75
C GLU A 71 -28.60 14.75 -21.40
N PRO A 72 -27.60 13.89 -21.10
CA PRO A 72 -27.50 13.28 -19.79
C PRO A 72 -27.16 14.39 -18.79
N SER A 73 -28.11 14.70 -17.91
CA SER A 73 -27.88 15.59 -16.77
C SER A 73 -26.75 15.00 -15.91
N SER A 74 -25.58 15.64 -15.94
CA SER A 74 -24.52 15.41 -14.97
C SER A 74 -25.01 15.88 -13.60
N SER A 75 -25.64 14.97 -12.85
CA SER A 75 -25.83 15.21 -11.42
C SER A 75 -24.44 15.24 -10.79
N LEU A 76 -23.88 16.43 -10.62
CA LEU A 76 -22.66 16.71 -9.86
C LEU A 76 -22.84 16.15 -8.44
N ARG A 77 -22.47 14.89 -8.22
CA ARG A 77 -22.26 14.37 -6.88
C ARG A 77 -20.96 15.00 -6.38
N SER A 78 -21.03 15.70 -5.25
CA SER A 78 -19.84 16.15 -4.54
C SER A 78 -18.90 14.96 -4.33
N PRO A 79 -17.57 15.13 -4.52
CA PRO A 79 -16.62 14.04 -4.30
C PRO A 79 -16.76 13.49 -2.87
N PRO A 80 -16.58 12.17 -2.67
CA PRO A 80 -16.65 11.57 -1.35
C PRO A 80 -15.55 12.13 -0.44
N ARG A 81 -15.85 12.28 0.86
CA ARG A 81 -14.86 12.71 1.87
C ARG A 81 -14.19 11.49 2.51
N VAL A 82 -12.88 11.58 2.72
CA VAL A 82 -12.11 10.54 3.40
C VAL A 82 -12.35 10.62 4.91
N PRO A 83 -12.78 9.54 5.59
CA PRO A 83 -13.01 9.58 7.02
C PRO A 83 -11.71 9.47 7.81
N ASN A 84 -11.68 10.05 9.02
CA ASN A 84 -10.71 9.68 10.05
C ASN A 84 -11.10 8.32 10.67
N LEU A 85 -10.14 7.61 11.27
CA LEU A 85 -10.42 6.46 12.14
C LEU A 85 -10.06 6.83 13.57
N ILE A 86 -11.07 6.98 14.43
CA ILE A 86 -10.88 7.41 15.83
C ILE A 86 -11.62 6.43 16.73
N GLY A 87 -10.89 5.77 17.64
CA GLY A 87 -11.49 4.88 18.64
C GLY A 87 -12.28 3.71 18.05
N GLY A 88 -11.86 3.20 16.89
CA GLY A 88 -12.55 2.10 16.19
C GLY A 88 -13.80 2.51 15.42
N LYS A 89 -13.98 3.81 15.13
CA LYS A 89 -15.07 4.32 14.29
C LYS A 89 -14.51 5.18 13.16
N PHE A 90 -15.08 5.03 11.98
CA PHE A 90 -14.89 5.98 10.89
C PHE A 90 -15.70 7.25 11.20
N VAL A 91 -15.01 8.39 11.25
CA VAL A 91 -15.54 9.69 11.65
C VAL A 91 -15.35 10.67 10.51
N ASP A 92 -16.46 11.27 10.05
CA ASP A 92 -16.42 12.39 9.13
C ASP A 92 -15.93 13.63 9.87
N SER A 93 -14.88 14.26 9.33
CA SER A 93 -14.28 15.41 9.99
C SER A 93 -15.22 16.63 9.96
N GLN A 94 -15.25 17.35 11.09
CA GLN A 94 -15.91 18.64 11.25
C GLN A 94 -15.13 19.80 10.63
N SER A 95 -13.92 19.53 10.11
CA SER A 95 -13.13 20.53 9.40
C SER A 95 -13.87 21.03 8.15
N SER A 96 -13.89 22.35 7.97
CA SER A 96 -14.35 23.01 6.75
C SER A 96 -13.29 23.04 5.66
N SER A 97 -12.04 22.70 5.99
CA SER A 97 -10.92 22.72 5.06
C SER A 97 -10.63 21.31 4.55
N THR A 98 -10.54 21.17 3.23
CA THR A 98 -10.26 19.90 2.56
C THR A 98 -9.17 20.07 1.51
N ILE A 99 -8.50 18.97 1.17
CA ILE A 99 -7.57 18.85 0.05
C ILE A 99 -8.20 17.89 -0.96
N ASP A 100 -8.22 18.28 -2.23
CA ASP A 100 -8.64 17.38 -3.30
C ASP A 100 -7.57 16.31 -3.54
N VAL A 101 -7.99 15.06 -3.53
CA VAL A 101 -7.21 13.90 -3.96
C VAL A 101 -7.46 13.74 -5.44
N ILE A 102 -6.40 13.82 -6.23
CA ILE A 102 -6.49 13.95 -7.70
C ILE A 102 -5.96 12.67 -8.34
N ASN A 103 -6.68 12.12 -9.31
CA ASN A 103 -6.17 11.05 -10.15
C ASN A 103 -5.07 11.62 -11.05
N PRO A 104 -3.81 11.18 -10.94
CA PRO A 104 -2.70 11.78 -11.68
C PRO A 104 -2.75 11.51 -13.19
N ALA A 105 -3.52 10.52 -13.65
CA ALA A 105 -3.72 10.24 -15.08
C ALA A 105 -4.78 11.14 -15.70
N THR A 106 -5.88 11.43 -15.01
CA THR A 106 -7.04 12.18 -15.57
C THR A 106 -7.17 13.62 -15.06
N GLN A 107 -6.50 13.96 -13.96
CA GLN A 107 -6.68 15.20 -13.19
C GLN A 107 -8.07 15.39 -12.55
N GLU A 108 -8.91 14.36 -12.57
CA GLU A 108 -10.20 14.38 -11.91
C GLU A 108 -10.04 14.28 -10.38
N VAL A 109 -10.92 14.96 -9.65
CA VAL A 109 -11.00 14.85 -8.19
C VAL A 109 -11.65 13.51 -7.85
N VAL A 110 -10.85 12.66 -7.25
CA VAL A 110 -11.21 11.34 -6.75
C VAL A 110 -11.95 11.50 -5.43
N SER A 111 -11.33 12.15 -4.44
CA SER A 111 -11.94 12.35 -3.12
C SER A 111 -11.50 13.65 -2.48
N GLN A 112 -12.09 13.98 -1.34
CA GLN A 112 -11.71 15.12 -0.52
C GLN A 112 -11.19 14.68 0.85
N LEU A 113 -9.92 14.95 1.10
CA LEU A 113 -9.27 14.70 2.37
C LEU A 113 -9.54 15.86 3.34
N PRO A 114 -10.07 15.61 4.54
CA PRO A 114 -10.17 16.66 5.55
C PRO A 114 -8.81 17.02 6.15
N LEU A 115 -8.61 18.32 6.43
CA LEU A 115 -7.58 18.76 7.36
C LEU A 115 -8.07 18.58 8.79
N THR A 116 -7.70 17.46 9.43
CA THR A 116 -8.19 17.07 10.76
C THR A 116 -8.01 18.20 11.77
N THR A 117 -9.05 18.47 12.54
CA THR A 117 -9.03 19.49 13.59
C THR A 117 -8.14 19.04 14.76
N ASN A 118 -7.69 19.99 15.58
CA ASN A 118 -6.89 19.67 16.76
C ASN A 118 -7.68 18.83 17.78
N GLU A 119 -8.99 19.05 17.88
CA GLU A 119 -9.91 18.30 18.75
C GLU A 119 -10.02 16.84 18.31
N GLU A 120 -10.15 16.59 17.01
CA GLU A 120 -10.17 15.25 16.43
C GLU A 120 -8.82 14.55 16.58
N PHE A 121 -7.71 15.27 16.37
CA PHE A 121 -6.37 14.75 16.63
C PHE A 121 -6.20 14.31 18.09
N LYS A 122 -6.56 15.17 19.04
CA LYS A 122 -6.54 14.86 20.48
C LYS A 122 -7.46 13.69 20.83
N ALA A 123 -8.62 13.57 20.17
CA ALA A 123 -9.51 12.44 20.35
C ALA A 123 -8.86 11.12 19.90
N ALA A 124 -8.11 11.12 18.79
CA ALA A 124 -7.36 9.96 18.33
C ALA A 124 -6.25 9.54 19.31
N VAL A 125 -5.46 10.51 19.81
CA VAL A 125 -4.42 10.25 20.83
C VAL A 125 -5.05 9.75 22.13
N SER A 126 -6.14 10.38 22.59
CA SER A 126 -6.86 9.95 23.79
C SER A 126 -7.44 8.54 23.65
N ALA A 127 -7.96 8.17 22.47
CA ALA A 127 -8.45 6.82 22.20
C ALA A 127 -7.30 5.79 22.25
N ALA A 128 -6.15 6.12 21.67
CA ALA A 128 -4.93 5.30 21.74
C ALA A 128 -4.47 5.11 23.19
N LYS A 129 -4.38 6.20 23.95
CA LYS A 129 -4.01 6.16 25.37
C LYS A 129 -4.96 5.34 26.21
N HIS A 130 -6.27 5.44 25.96
CA HIS A 130 -7.28 4.68 26.68
C HIS A 130 -7.21 3.18 26.38
N ALA A 131 -6.93 2.80 25.13
CA ALA A 131 -6.80 1.39 24.72
C ALA A 131 -5.49 0.73 25.22
N PHE A 132 -4.43 1.53 25.45
CA PHE A 132 -3.10 1.02 25.74
C PHE A 132 -2.99 0.10 26.97
N PRO A 133 -3.57 0.39 28.15
CA PRO A 133 -3.44 -0.48 29.32
C PRO A 133 -4.00 -1.89 29.09
N ALA A 134 -5.15 -2.01 28.41
CA ALA A 134 -5.73 -3.30 28.08
C ALA A 134 -4.91 -4.03 27.02
N TRP A 135 -4.45 -3.30 25.99
CA TRP A 135 -3.67 -3.90 24.91
C TRP A 135 -2.28 -4.36 25.33
N ARG A 136 -1.57 -3.57 26.16
CA ARG A 136 -0.23 -3.96 26.65
C ARG A 136 -0.26 -5.25 27.47
N ASN A 137 -1.36 -5.49 28.19
CA ASN A 137 -1.56 -6.69 29.02
C ASN A 137 -2.16 -7.87 28.23
N THR A 138 -2.48 -7.67 26.95
CA THR A 138 -2.95 -8.76 26.09
C THR A 138 -1.80 -9.71 25.79
N PRO A 139 -1.95 -11.03 26.02
CA PRO A 139 -0.90 -12.00 25.77
C PRO A 139 -0.37 -11.92 24.34
N ILE A 140 0.95 -12.08 24.18
CA ILE A 140 1.61 -11.96 22.88
C ILE A 140 1.03 -12.91 21.82
N THR A 141 0.62 -14.12 22.22
CA THR A 141 0.00 -15.10 21.33
C THR A 141 -1.35 -14.63 20.81
N THR A 142 -2.12 -13.87 21.61
CA THR A 142 -3.37 -13.25 21.15
C THR A 142 -3.09 -12.11 20.18
N ARG A 143 -2.08 -11.28 20.43
CA ARG A 143 -1.64 -10.23 19.49
C ARG A 143 -1.18 -10.81 18.15
N GLN A 144 -0.45 -11.93 18.17
CA GLN A 144 -0.04 -12.67 16.96
C GLN A 144 -1.22 -13.20 16.15
N ARG A 145 -2.29 -13.69 16.80
CA ARG A 145 -3.49 -14.18 16.09
C ARG A 145 -4.17 -13.08 15.28
N VAL A 146 -4.13 -11.83 15.75
CA VAL A 146 -4.61 -10.67 14.96
C VAL A 146 -3.77 -10.52 13.69
N MET A 147 -2.44 -10.62 13.77
CA MET A 147 -1.56 -10.53 12.60
C MET A 147 -1.78 -11.70 11.63
N LEU A 148 -1.98 -12.92 12.15
CA LEU A 148 -2.32 -14.10 11.34
C LEU A 148 -3.63 -13.91 10.58
N LYS A 149 -4.63 -13.27 11.18
CA LYS A 149 -5.88 -12.96 10.48
C LYS A 149 -5.71 -11.80 9.51
N LEU A 150 -4.96 -10.76 9.89
CA LEU A 150 -4.70 -9.60 9.03
C LEU A 150 -3.98 -9.99 7.72
N GLN A 151 -2.96 -10.86 7.77
CA GLN A 151 -2.28 -11.30 6.54
C GLN A 151 -3.22 -12.08 5.59
N GLU A 152 -4.14 -12.88 6.13
CA GLU A 152 -5.17 -13.59 5.35
C GLU A 152 -6.12 -12.58 4.67
N LEU A 153 -6.57 -11.57 5.40
CA LEU A 153 -7.48 -10.54 4.91
C LEU A 153 -6.82 -9.64 3.85
N ILE A 154 -5.55 -9.28 4.02
CA ILE A 154 -4.79 -8.54 3.00
C ILE A 154 -4.67 -9.36 1.72
N ARG A 155 -4.41 -10.68 1.82
CA ARG A 155 -4.38 -11.58 0.66
C ARG A 155 -5.74 -11.67 -0.04
N ARG A 156 -6.84 -11.70 0.73
CA ARG A 156 -8.22 -11.70 0.21
C ARG A 156 -8.50 -10.44 -0.62
N ASP A 157 -8.07 -9.28 -0.14
CA ASP A 157 -8.45 -7.97 -0.70
C ASP A 157 -7.31 -7.28 -1.47
N ILE A 158 -6.27 -8.04 -1.87
CA ILE A 158 -5.07 -7.49 -2.51
C ILE A 158 -5.39 -6.75 -3.82
N ASP A 159 -6.34 -7.25 -4.62
CA ASP A 159 -6.77 -6.61 -5.88
C ASP A 159 -7.48 -5.28 -5.61
N LYS A 160 -8.30 -5.22 -4.55
CA LYS A 160 -9.00 -3.99 -4.13
C LYS A 160 -7.99 -2.94 -3.67
N LEU A 161 -7.01 -3.35 -2.86
CA LEU A 161 -5.92 -2.47 -2.42
C LEU A 161 -5.10 -1.97 -3.62
N ALA A 162 -4.67 -2.87 -4.51
CA ALA A 162 -3.84 -2.50 -5.65
C ALA A 162 -4.55 -1.52 -6.59
N MET A 163 -5.84 -1.75 -6.90
CA MET A 163 -6.61 -0.85 -7.75
C MET A 163 -6.73 0.55 -7.12
N ASN A 164 -7.00 0.64 -5.82
CA ASN A 164 -7.11 1.94 -5.15
C ASN A 164 -5.78 2.72 -5.19
N ILE A 165 -4.65 2.05 -4.93
CA ILE A 165 -3.32 2.66 -5.02
C ILE A 165 -3.06 3.15 -6.45
N THR A 166 -3.38 2.35 -7.45
CA THR A 166 -3.20 2.74 -8.85
C THR A 166 -4.01 3.98 -9.23
N THR A 167 -5.27 4.09 -8.77
CA THR A 167 -6.13 5.25 -9.06
C THR A 167 -5.59 6.55 -8.48
N GLU A 168 -5.13 6.55 -7.23
CA GLU A 168 -4.70 7.78 -6.55
C GLU A 168 -3.24 8.10 -6.75
N GLN A 169 -2.38 7.08 -6.76
CA GLN A 169 -0.94 7.27 -6.85
C GLN A 169 -0.44 7.30 -8.30
N GLY A 170 -1.12 6.56 -9.19
CA GLY A 170 -0.81 6.49 -10.63
C GLY A 170 0.09 5.32 -11.05
N LYS A 171 0.75 4.61 -10.12
CA LYS A 171 1.57 3.43 -10.49
C LYS A 171 0.74 2.35 -11.17
N THR A 172 1.41 1.52 -11.96
CA THR A 172 0.79 0.38 -12.64
C THR A 172 0.20 -0.60 -11.62
N LEU A 173 -0.84 -1.33 -12.02
CA LEU A 173 -1.47 -2.33 -11.15
C LEU A 173 -0.45 -3.36 -10.62
N LYS A 174 0.51 -3.76 -11.46
CA LYS A 174 1.61 -4.66 -11.07
C LYS A 174 2.48 -4.07 -9.95
N ASP A 175 2.85 -2.79 -10.06
CA ASP A 175 3.61 -2.11 -9.04
C ASP A 175 2.79 -1.91 -7.75
N ALA A 176 1.49 -1.67 -7.85
CA ALA A 176 0.58 -1.60 -6.71
C ALA A 176 0.41 -2.95 -6.00
N HIS A 177 0.35 -4.06 -6.73
CA HIS A 177 0.44 -5.39 -6.11
C HIS A 177 1.75 -5.58 -5.36
N GLY A 178 2.88 -5.14 -5.95
CA GLY A 178 4.18 -5.16 -5.28
C GLY A 178 4.21 -4.35 -3.99
N ASP A 179 3.61 -3.16 -3.99
CA ASP A 179 3.45 -2.29 -2.81
C ASP A 179 2.72 -3.03 -1.67
N VAL A 180 1.53 -3.58 -1.96
CA VAL A 180 0.75 -4.32 -0.95
C VAL A 180 1.49 -5.59 -0.49
N PHE A 181 2.09 -6.33 -1.42
CA PHE A 181 2.77 -7.58 -1.12
C PHE A 181 3.99 -7.39 -0.22
N ARG A 182 4.81 -6.36 -0.47
CA ARG A 182 5.96 -6.03 0.38
C ARG A 182 5.54 -5.59 1.79
N GLY A 183 4.40 -4.91 1.92
CA GLY A 183 3.80 -4.62 3.21
C GLY A 183 3.28 -5.88 3.93
N LEU A 184 2.63 -6.77 3.19
CA LEU A 184 2.14 -8.07 3.68
C LEU A 184 3.27 -8.91 4.29
N GLU A 185 4.44 -8.97 3.66
CA GLU A 185 5.60 -9.71 4.20
C GLU A 185 6.01 -9.21 5.61
N VAL A 186 5.81 -7.92 5.92
CA VAL A 186 6.05 -7.38 7.27
C VAL A 186 5.01 -7.87 8.27
N VAL A 187 3.74 -7.96 7.87
CA VAL A 187 2.67 -8.55 8.69
C VAL A 187 2.95 -10.03 8.97
N GLU A 188 3.44 -10.75 7.96
CA GLU A 188 3.85 -12.16 8.11
C GLU A 188 5.01 -12.31 9.08
N HIS A 189 6.02 -11.44 8.98
CA HIS A 189 7.09 -11.40 9.98
C HIS A 189 6.55 -11.10 11.38
N ALA A 190 5.57 -10.19 11.49
CA ALA A 190 4.91 -9.86 12.75
C ALA A 190 4.18 -11.05 13.39
N CYS A 191 3.69 -12.01 12.60
CA CYS A 191 3.12 -13.24 13.13
C CYS A 191 4.14 -14.05 13.96
N GLY A 192 5.44 -13.96 13.66
CA GLY A 192 6.52 -14.68 14.34
C GLY A 192 7.30 -13.90 15.40
N MET A 193 6.96 -12.62 15.66
CA MET A 193 7.78 -11.70 16.47
C MET A 193 7.86 -12.03 17.98
N ALA A 194 7.18 -13.06 18.48
CA ALA A 194 7.22 -13.39 19.90
C ALA A 194 8.62 -13.70 20.41
N THR A 195 9.42 -14.41 19.62
CA THR A 195 10.81 -14.75 19.98
C THR A 195 11.70 -13.51 20.07
N LEU A 196 11.43 -12.48 19.27
CA LEU A 196 12.17 -11.21 19.30
C LEU A 196 11.82 -10.34 20.53
N GLN A 197 10.72 -10.62 21.21
CA GLN A 197 10.29 -9.92 22.42
C GLN A 197 10.79 -10.58 23.72
N MET A 198 11.49 -11.71 23.64
CA MET A 198 12.09 -12.34 24.82
C MET A 198 13.20 -11.45 25.40
N GLY A 199 13.29 -11.44 26.73
CA GLY A 199 14.42 -10.86 27.45
C GLY A 199 15.47 -11.90 27.82
N GLU A 200 16.43 -11.50 28.63
CA GLU A 200 17.57 -12.31 29.08
C GLU A 200 17.40 -12.66 30.56
N TYR A 201 17.97 -13.79 31.02
CA TYR A 201 17.88 -14.23 32.41
C TYR A 201 19.22 -14.80 32.86
N VAL A 202 19.72 -14.34 34.01
CA VAL A 202 20.93 -14.83 34.66
C VAL A 202 20.61 -15.12 36.14
N PRO A 203 20.61 -16.40 36.56
CA PRO A 203 20.43 -16.75 37.96
C PRO A 203 21.67 -16.43 38.79
N ASN A 204 21.49 -16.15 40.08
CA ASN A 204 22.55 -16.07 41.08
C ASN A 204 23.74 -15.16 40.67
N VAL A 205 23.46 -13.99 40.09
CA VAL A 205 24.48 -12.96 39.77
C VAL A 205 25.24 -12.49 41.01
N ALA A 206 24.58 -12.61 42.16
CA ALA A 206 25.16 -12.57 43.50
C ALA A 206 24.38 -13.57 44.37
N ASN A 207 24.87 -13.86 45.58
CA ASN A 207 24.32 -14.91 46.44
C ASN A 207 22.80 -14.75 46.69
N GLY A 208 21.99 -15.61 46.05
CA GLY A 208 20.52 -15.59 46.13
C GLY A 208 19.86 -14.43 45.37
N ILE A 209 20.57 -13.82 44.42
CA ILE A 209 20.09 -12.68 43.62
C ILE A 209 20.07 -13.07 42.15
N ASP A 210 18.90 -13.03 41.54
CA ASP A 210 18.73 -13.23 40.10
C ASP A 210 18.65 -11.88 39.38
N THR A 211 19.06 -11.83 38.11
CA THR A 211 18.85 -10.67 37.26
C THR A 211 18.30 -11.09 35.91
N PHE A 212 17.26 -10.41 35.45
CA PHE A 212 16.66 -10.65 34.15
C PHE A 212 16.15 -9.37 33.51
N SER A 213 15.92 -9.40 32.21
CA SER A 213 15.36 -8.29 31.46
C SER A 213 14.01 -8.66 30.88
N ILE A 214 13.12 -7.67 30.76
CA ILE A 214 11.87 -7.77 30.04
C ILE A 214 11.76 -6.64 29.02
N ARG A 215 11.03 -6.89 27.93
CA ARG A 215 10.71 -5.86 26.94
C ARG A 215 9.31 -5.33 27.18
N GLU A 216 9.21 -4.02 27.38
CA GLU A 216 7.94 -3.34 27.56
C GLU A 216 7.60 -2.49 26.34
N PRO A 217 6.31 -2.43 25.93
CA PRO A 217 5.87 -1.43 24.97
C PRO A 217 6.02 -0.02 25.56
N LEU A 218 6.21 0.96 24.67
CA LEU A 218 6.42 2.35 25.01
C LEU A 218 5.15 3.08 25.42
N GLY A 219 4.02 2.82 24.75
CA GLY A 219 2.78 3.58 24.94
C GLY A 219 2.04 3.85 23.63
N VAL A 220 1.67 5.11 23.43
CA VAL A 220 1.16 5.62 22.14
C VAL A 220 2.35 5.91 21.23
N CYS A 221 2.35 5.35 20.04
CA CYS A 221 3.33 5.62 18.98
C CYS A 221 2.63 6.27 17.78
N ALA A 222 3.38 6.98 16.95
CA ALA A 222 2.86 7.58 15.73
C ALA A 222 3.67 7.21 14.49
N GLY A 223 2.98 7.16 13.34
CA GLY A 223 3.56 6.91 12.04
C GLY A 223 3.16 7.99 11.04
N ILE A 224 4.11 8.52 10.27
CA ILE A 224 3.87 9.52 9.23
C ILE A 224 4.42 8.97 7.92
N CYS A 225 3.53 8.79 6.93
CA CYS A 225 3.84 8.05 5.70
C CYS A 225 3.85 8.95 4.45
N PRO A 226 4.67 8.61 3.43
CA PRO A 226 4.75 9.31 2.15
C PRO A 226 3.72 8.77 1.14
N PHE A 227 3.59 9.46 0.02
CA PHE A 227 2.64 9.12 -1.06
C PHE A 227 3.10 7.99 -1.99
N ASN A 228 4.37 7.62 -1.97
CA ASN A 228 4.86 6.71 -3.00
C ASN A 228 4.55 5.24 -2.69
N PHE A 229 4.20 4.92 -1.44
CA PHE A 229 3.91 3.56 -0.99
C PHE A 229 2.85 3.57 0.13
N PRO A 230 1.58 3.90 -0.20
CA PRO A 230 0.49 4.08 0.77
C PRO A 230 0.00 2.78 1.42
N ALA A 231 0.48 1.60 1.01
CA ALA A 231 0.23 0.33 1.69
C ALA A 231 1.48 -0.19 2.41
N MET A 232 2.61 -0.33 1.71
CA MET A 232 3.84 -0.89 2.24
C MET A 232 4.33 -0.13 3.48
N ILE A 233 4.42 1.20 3.43
CA ILE A 233 5.03 1.99 4.50
C ILE A 233 4.17 2.02 5.78
N PRO A 234 2.84 2.20 5.73
CA PRO A 234 2.00 1.95 6.92
C PRO A 234 2.23 0.57 7.54
N LEU A 235 2.34 -0.48 6.71
CA LEU A 235 2.58 -1.85 7.16
C LEU A 235 4.00 -2.09 7.70
N TRP A 236 4.96 -1.22 7.39
CA TRP A 236 6.28 -1.21 8.04
C TRP A 236 6.22 -0.74 9.50
N MET A 237 5.17 0.02 9.86
CA MET A 237 5.08 0.72 11.14
C MET A 237 4.08 0.08 12.09
N PHE A 238 2.79 0.17 11.79
CA PHE A 238 1.76 -0.16 12.76
C PHE A 238 1.73 -1.66 13.14
N PRO A 239 1.90 -2.64 12.21
CA PRO A 239 1.85 -4.06 12.59
C PRO A 239 2.95 -4.42 13.60
N VAL A 240 4.16 -3.89 13.40
CA VAL A 240 5.30 -4.08 14.31
C VAL A 240 5.00 -3.42 15.66
N ALA A 241 4.52 -2.18 15.66
CA ALA A 241 4.23 -1.43 16.88
C ALA A 241 3.12 -2.07 17.74
N VAL A 242 1.99 -2.45 17.11
CA VAL A 242 0.85 -3.04 17.82
C VAL A 242 1.16 -4.46 18.29
N THR A 243 1.93 -5.23 17.51
CA THR A 243 2.41 -6.56 17.93
C THR A 243 3.42 -6.47 19.08
N CYS A 244 4.15 -5.36 19.21
CA CYS A 244 4.97 -5.05 20.39
C CYS A 244 4.15 -4.58 21.59
N GLY A 245 2.87 -4.24 21.40
CA GLY A 245 1.91 -3.94 22.48
C GLY A 245 1.62 -2.46 22.65
N ASN A 246 2.06 -1.64 21.69
CA ASN A 246 1.78 -0.22 21.63
C ASN A 246 0.40 0.03 21.00
N THR A 247 -0.10 1.24 21.17
CA THR A 247 -1.19 1.78 20.34
C THR A 247 -0.60 2.75 19.32
N PHE A 248 -1.33 3.05 18.25
CA PHE A 248 -0.79 3.69 17.08
C PHE A 248 -1.71 4.78 16.52
N VAL A 249 -1.13 5.94 16.21
CA VAL A 249 -1.75 7.03 15.46
C VAL A 249 -1.02 7.17 14.13
N LEU A 250 -1.70 6.82 13.03
CA LEU A 250 -1.15 6.87 11.68
C LEU A 250 -1.63 8.12 10.96
N LYS A 251 -0.69 8.85 10.35
CA LYS A 251 -0.94 9.95 9.42
C LYS A 251 -0.44 9.54 8.03
N PRO A 252 -1.32 9.10 7.12
CA PRO A 252 -0.94 8.81 5.74
C PRO A 252 -0.70 10.10 4.95
N SER A 253 -0.20 9.96 3.72
CA SER A 253 -0.06 11.07 2.79
C SER A 253 -1.44 11.62 2.39
N GLU A 254 -1.54 12.94 2.27
CA GLU A 254 -2.73 13.64 1.81
C GLU A 254 -3.02 13.48 0.31
N LYS A 255 -2.05 12.98 -0.47
CA LYS A 255 -2.14 12.88 -1.94
C LYS A 255 -2.83 11.60 -2.42
N ASP A 256 -2.79 10.58 -1.59
CA ASP A 256 -3.25 9.21 -1.84
C ASP A 256 -3.68 8.54 -0.52
N PRO A 257 -4.52 9.22 0.29
CA PRO A 257 -4.97 8.73 1.60
C PRO A 257 -5.91 7.53 1.48
N GLY A 258 -6.49 7.36 0.29
CA GLY A 258 -7.45 6.37 -0.05
C GLY A 258 -8.92 6.82 -0.12
N GLU A 259 -9.54 6.67 -1.29
CA GLU A 259 -10.95 6.88 -1.60
C GLU A 259 -11.82 5.61 -1.45
N ASN A 260 -13.07 5.84 -1.04
CA ASN A 260 -14.28 5.07 -1.34
C ASN A 260 -14.51 4.80 -2.85
N LEU A 261 -14.18 3.61 -3.37
CA LEU A 261 -14.55 3.25 -4.74
C LEU A 261 -16.05 2.91 -4.88
N LEU A 262 -16.90 3.92 -4.77
CA LEU A 262 -18.28 3.80 -5.20
C LEU A 262 -18.28 3.80 -6.73
N VAL A 263 -18.77 2.71 -7.34
CA VAL A 263 -19.28 2.59 -8.73
C VAL A 263 -18.46 1.82 -9.79
N HIS A 264 -17.14 1.63 -9.73
CA HIS A 264 -16.45 0.96 -10.87
C HIS A 264 -16.42 -0.59 -10.83
N THR A 265 -16.34 -1.21 -9.65
CA THR A 265 -16.27 -2.69 -9.55
C THR A 265 -17.58 -3.38 -9.93
N LEU A 266 -18.72 -2.71 -9.78
CA LEU A 266 -20.01 -3.26 -10.20
C LEU A 266 -20.10 -3.32 -11.74
N CYS A 267 -19.58 -2.31 -12.44
CA CYS A 267 -19.57 -2.25 -13.90
C CYS A 267 -18.53 -3.20 -14.52
N ILE A 268 -17.35 -3.40 -13.91
CA ILE A 268 -16.34 -4.32 -14.45
C ILE A 268 -16.76 -5.79 -14.27
N ARG A 269 -17.36 -6.17 -13.13
CA ARG A 269 -17.87 -7.55 -12.96
C ARG A 269 -19.10 -7.84 -13.82
N LEU A 270 -19.96 -6.86 -14.07
CA LEU A 270 -21.10 -7.01 -14.99
C LEU A 270 -20.66 -6.97 -16.45
N GLY A 271 -19.69 -6.13 -16.81
CA GLY A 271 -19.15 -6.00 -18.17
C GLY A 271 -18.36 -7.22 -18.63
N ALA A 272 -17.54 -7.82 -17.75
CA ALA A 272 -16.80 -9.05 -18.05
C ALA A 272 -17.72 -10.26 -18.29
N THR A 273 -18.89 -10.28 -17.64
CA THR A 273 -19.88 -11.35 -17.85
C THR A 273 -20.72 -11.10 -19.11
N LEU A 274 -20.84 -9.85 -19.57
CA LEU A 274 -21.64 -9.49 -20.75
C LEU A 274 -20.82 -9.50 -22.05
N HIS A 275 -19.50 -9.36 -22.00
CA HIS A 275 -18.65 -9.44 -23.19
C HIS A 275 -18.42 -10.88 -23.69
N GLU A 276 -18.60 -11.90 -22.84
CA GLU A 276 -18.63 -13.32 -23.26
C GLU A 276 -19.99 -13.75 -23.84
N VAL A 277 -21.03 -12.94 -23.70
CA VAL A 277 -22.40 -13.25 -24.14
C VAL A 277 -22.89 -12.10 -25.01
N GLY A 278 -22.35 -11.98 -26.23
CA GLY A 278 -22.53 -10.87 -27.16
C GLY A 278 -23.96 -10.33 -27.29
N TYR A 279 -24.32 -9.39 -26.43
CA TYR A 279 -25.57 -8.63 -26.47
C TYR A 279 -25.25 -7.15 -26.30
N THR A 280 -25.26 -6.42 -27.42
CA THR A 280 -25.31 -4.97 -27.45
C THR A 280 -26.77 -4.50 -27.35
N ASP A 281 -26.95 -3.38 -26.63
CA ASP A 281 -28.12 -2.50 -26.59
C ASP A 281 -29.41 -3.02 -25.91
N ASN A 282 -29.55 -2.68 -24.61
CA ASN A 282 -30.79 -2.34 -23.85
C ASN A 282 -30.76 -2.80 -22.37
N VAL A 283 -29.79 -2.34 -21.56
CA VAL A 283 -29.71 -2.76 -20.13
C VAL A 283 -30.08 -1.65 -19.12
N ILE A 284 -30.38 -0.43 -19.56
CA ILE A 284 -30.71 0.67 -18.63
C ILE A 284 -32.15 0.57 -18.07
N ALA A 285 -33.05 -0.19 -18.68
CA ALA A 285 -34.46 -0.26 -18.25
C ALA A 285 -34.78 -1.34 -17.18
N SER A 286 -33.84 -2.23 -16.81
CA SER A 286 -34.17 -3.44 -16.04
C SER A 286 -33.93 -3.35 -14.53
N TYR A 287 -33.37 -2.24 -14.04
CA TYR A 287 -33.02 -2.08 -12.61
C TYR A 287 -34.24 -2.04 -11.66
N GLY A 288 -35.42 -1.66 -12.15
CA GLY A 288 -36.65 -1.64 -11.36
C GLY A 288 -37.29 -3.02 -11.15
N TYR A 289 -37.09 -3.96 -12.08
CA TYR A 289 -37.87 -5.20 -12.13
C TYR A 289 -37.29 -6.31 -11.23
N TRP A 290 -35.96 -6.35 -11.04
CA TRP A 290 -35.29 -7.36 -10.23
C TRP A 290 -35.47 -7.17 -8.71
N LYS A 291 -35.88 -5.98 -8.27
CA LYS A 291 -36.15 -5.66 -6.85
C LYS A 291 -37.40 -6.35 -6.29
N LEU A 292 -38.31 -6.80 -7.16
CA LEU A 292 -39.61 -7.37 -6.77
C LEU A 292 -39.68 -8.91 -6.87
N LEU A 293 -38.79 -9.56 -7.65
CA LEU A 293 -38.86 -11.01 -7.87
C LEU A 293 -37.95 -11.85 -6.95
N TRP A 294 -36.86 -11.31 -6.43
CA TRP A 294 -35.89 -12.07 -5.63
C TRP A 294 -36.49 -12.77 -4.38
N PRO A 295 -37.49 -12.19 -3.66
CA PRO A 295 -38.10 -12.87 -2.51
C PRO A 295 -39.04 -14.04 -2.87
N ARG A 296 -39.36 -14.26 -4.15
CA ARG A 296 -40.31 -15.31 -4.60
C ARG A 296 -39.65 -16.52 -5.26
N ILE A 297 -38.37 -16.44 -5.61
CA ILE A 297 -37.64 -17.52 -6.32
C ILE A 297 -36.98 -18.51 -5.34
N VAL A 298 -36.70 -18.10 -4.10
CA VAL A 298 -36.08 -18.98 -3.09
C VAL A 298 -37.16 -19.67 -2.24
N GLY A 299 -37.99 -20.48 -2.90
CA GLY A 299 -38.84 -21.47 -2.23
C GLY A 299 -38.06 -22.78 -2.07
N LEU A 300 -37.35 -22.94 -0.95
CA LEU A 300 -36.73 -24.22 -0.58
C LEU A 300 -37.28 -24.74 0.75
N SER A 301 -37.69 -26.01 0.68
CA SER A 301 -38.41 -26.83 1.64
C SER A 301 -37.71 -26.93 3.01
N PHE A 302 -38.48 -26.73 4.07
CA PHE A 302 -38.10 -27.06 5.44
C PHE A 302 -38.34 -28.56 5.70
N SER A 303 -37.29 -29.35 5.74
CA SER A 303 -37.25 -30.55 6.58
C SER A 303 -35.83 -30.78 7.10
N ASN A 304 -35.71 -30.78 8.44
CA ASN A 304 -34.53 -31.16 9.24
C ASN A 304 -33.37 -30.16 9.44
N VAL A 305 -33.66 -28.93 9.88
CA VAL A 305 -32.74 -28.19 10.78
C VAL A 305 -33.53 -27.64 11.96
N LYS A 306 -33.43 -28.32 13.12
CA LYS A 306 -33.89 -27.81 14.41
C LYS A 306 -32.95 -26.67 14.86
N LYS A 307 -33.55 -25.55 15.25
CA LYS A 307 -32.99 -24.45 16.07
C LYS A 307 -31.75 -23.73 15.52
N CYS A 308 -31.98 -22.65 14.77
CA CYS A 308 -31.24 -21.40 14.92
C CYS A 308 -32.15 -20.23 14.54
N SER A 309 -32.54 -19.43 15.54
CA SER A 309 -33.31 -18.20 15.38
C SER A 309 -32.41 -17.11 14.77
N PHE A 310 -32.57 -16.83 13.48
CA PHE A 310 -31.94 -15.67 12.84
C PHE A 310 -32.81 -14.43 13.06
N GLY A 311 -32.28 -13.49 13.84
CA GLY A 311 -32.89 -12.19 14.12
C GLY A 311 -32.73 -11.20 12.97
N SER A 312 -33.85 -10.55 12.64
CA SER A 312 -34.06 -9.26 11.94
C SER A 312 -33.28 -8.94 10.62
N PRO A 313 -33.97 -8.45 9.56
CA PRO A 313 -33.37 -7.99 8.29
C PRO A 313 -32.37 -6.81 8.40
N GLY A 314 -32.16 -6.24 9.58
CA GLY A 314 -31.25 -5.11 9.80
C GLY A 314 -29.77 -5.43 9.60
N LYS A 315 -29.34 -6.68 9.83
CA LYS A 315 -27.91 -7.07 9.72
C LYS A 315 -27.43 -7.19 8.27
N PHE A 316 -28.30 -7.51 7.32
CA PHE A 316 -27.94 -7.58 5.89
C PHE A 316 -27.74 -6.20 5.26
N ARG A 317 -28.48 -5.17 5.71
CA ARG A 317 -28.23 -3.78 5.30
C ARG A 317 -26.90 -3.25 5.83
N GLN A 318 -26.50 -3.65 7.04
CA GLN A 318 -25.22 -3.25 7.61
C GLN A 318 -24.04 -3.93 6.90
N ALA A 319 -24.14 -5.21 6.55
CA ALA A 319 -23.10 -5.94 5.83
C ALA A 319 -22.89 -5.45 4.38
N ALA A 320 -23.94 -5.02 3.67
CA ALA A 320 -23.83 -4.48 2.32
C ALA A 320 -23.35 -3.01 2.27
N LEU A 321 -23.48 -2.25 3.36
CA LEU A 321 -22.98 -0.88 3.53
C LEU A 321 -21.55 -0.83 4.13
N LEU A 322 -20.98 -1.98 4.48
CA LEU A 322 -19.63 -2.11 5.04
C LEU A 322 -18.57 -2.46 3.98
N TRP A 323 -18.93 -2.74 2.72
CA TRP A 323 -17.97 -3.18 1.70
C TRP A 323 -17.25 -2.04 0.95
N ASP A 324 -17.51 -0.78 1.31
CA ASP A 324 -17.41 0.38 0.41
C ASP A 324 -16.61 1.55 1.02
N LYS A 325 -15.63 1.29 1.89
CA LYS A 325 -15.00 2.34 2.70
C LYS A 325 -13.48 2.45 2.52
N GLY A 326 -13.10 3.54 1.87
CA GLY A 326 -11.76 4.14 1.89
C GLY A 326 -10.72 3.41 1.05
N GLY A 327 -9.56 4.04 0.89
CA GLY A 327 -8.46 3.45 0.15
C GLY A 327 -7.31 2.97 1.03
N ALA A 328 -6.11 2.78 0.47
CA ALA A 328 -5.15 1.79 0.96
C ALA A 328 -4.97 1.77 2.49
N SER A 329 -4.65 2.89 3.12
CA SER A 329 -4.47 2.96 4.59
C SER A 329 -5.77 2.74 5.38
N ILE A 330 -6.91 3.24 4.88
CA ILE A 330 -8.23 3.05 5.49
C ILE A 330 -8.71 1.60 5.35
N ILE A 331 -8.53 0.99 4.17
CA ILE A 331 -8.83 -0.44 3.95
C ILE A 331 -7.97 -1.29 4.89
N LEU A 332 -6.66 -1.04 4.97
CA LEU A 332 -5.79 -1.79 5.87
C LEU A 332 -6.22 -1.69 7.34
N ALA A 333 -6.71 -0.51 7.77
CA ALA A 333 -7.25 -0.34 9.10
C ALA A 333 -8.59 -1.05 9.32
N GLU A 334 -9.46 -1.07 8.32
CA GLU A 334 -10.70 -1.87 8.32
C GLU A 334 -10.37 -3.37 8.44
N LEU A 335 -9.41 -3.87 7.65
CA LEU A 335 -8.95 -5.26 7.73
C LEU A 335 -8.31 -5.56 9.09
N ALA A 336 -7.59 -4.61 9.70
CA ALA A 336 -7.06 -4.77 11.04
C ALA A 336 -8.18 -4.87 12.10
N MET A 337 -9.23 -4.07 11.97
CA MET A 337 -10.42 -4.17 12.82
C MET A 337 -11.16 -5.50 12.61
N GLU A 338 -11.34 -5.93 11.35
CA GLU A 338 -11.92 -7.24 11.01
C GLU A 338 -11.08 -8.40 11.56
N ALA A 339 -9.75 -8.25 11.60
CA ALA A 339 -8.83 -9.20 12.19
C ALA A 339 -8.93 -9.29 13.73
N GLY A 340 -9.70 -8.40 14.37
CA GLY A 340 -9.91 -8.36 15.81
C GLY A 340 -8.98 -7.41 16.56
N LEU A 341 -8.36 -6.44 15.88
CA LEU A 341 -7.60 -5.39 16.55
C LEU A 341 -8.57 -4.53 17.40
N PRO A 342 -8.33 -4.35 18.70
CA PRO A 342 -9.26 -3.61 19.55
C PRO A 342 -9.40 -2.13 19.17
N ASN A 343 -10.59 -1.58 19.44
CA ASN A 343 -10.90 -0.17 19.22
C ASN A 343 -9.87 0.74 19.90
N GLY A 344 -9.39 1.74 19.16
CA GLY A 344 -8.39 2.70 19.65
C GLY A 344 -6.95 2.21 19.59
N VAL A 345 -6.68 0.92 19.33
CA VAL A 345 -5.28 0.45 19.17
C VAL A 345 -4.66 1.00 17.88
N LEU A 346 -5.44 1.15 16.81
CA LEU A 346 -5.06 1.86 15.60
C LEU A 346 -6.05 3.01 15.38
N ASN A 347 -5.50 4.20 15.11
CA ASN A 347 -6.24 5.39 14.74
C ASN A 347 -5.58 6.01 13.51
N ILE A 348 -6.39 6.63 12.64
CA ILE A 348 -5.93 7.34 11.45
C ILE A 348 -6.45 8.77 11.50
N VAL A 349 -5.52 9.72 11.35
CA VAL A 349 -5.83 11.15 11.24
C VAL A 349 -5.18 11.70 9.98
N HIS A 350 -5.93 12.54 9.27
CA HIS A 350 -5.52 13.14 8.01
C HIS A 350 -5.06 14.58 8.17
N GLY A 351 -4.19 15.08 7.30
CA GLY A 351 -3.81 16.50 7.31
C GLY A 351 -2.45 16.75 6.70
N THR A 352 -1.84 17.89 7.03
CA THR A 352 -0.52 18.28 6.54
C THR A 352 0.39 18.65 7.71
N ASN A 353 1.04 19.83 7.68
CA ASN A 353 2.04 20.26 8.65
C ASN A 353 1.47 20.41 10.06
N ASP A 354 0.22 20.86 10.22
CA ASP A 354 -0.37 21.09 11.53
C ASP A 354 -0.53 19.79 12.33
N VAL A 355 -1.02 18.73 11.68
CA VAL A 355 -1.14 17.40 12.31
C VAL A 355 0.25 16.80 12.57
N VAL A 356 1.20 16.98 11.67
CA VAL A 356 2.60 16.54 11.89
C VAL A 356 3.22 17.25 13.10
N ASN A 357 3.02 18.55 13.24
CA ASN A 357 3.48 19.33 14.39
C ASN A 357 2.80 18.88 15.68
N ALA A 358 1.48 18.66 15.63
CA ALA A 358 0.72 18.15 16.76
C ALA A 358 1.26 16.77 17.23
N ILE A 359 1.58 15.86 16.30
CA ILE A 359 2.24 14.58 16.60
C ILE A 359 3.59 14.79 17.30
N CYS A 360 4.40 15.74 16.84
CA CYS A 360 5.70 16.03 17.45
C CYS A 360 5.58 16.63 18.85
N ASP A 361 4.55 17.44 19.08
CA ASP A 361 4.38 18.23 20.30
C ASP A 361 3.64 17.49 21.42
N ASP A 362 2.76 16.54 21.08
CA ASP A 362 1.90 15.84 22.03
C ASP A 362 2.70 15.02 23.05
N ASP A 363 2.42 15.18 24.35
CA ASP A 363 3.20 14.55 25.43
C ASP A 363 2.88 13.05 25.63
N ASP A 364 1.76 12.57 25.13
CA ASP A 364 1.35 11.15 25.24
C ASP A 364 2.01 10.27 24.17
N ILE A 365 2.42 10.85 23.04
CA ILE A 365 3.16 10.15 21.98
C ILE A 365 4.61 9.92 22.41
N ARG A 366 5.04 8.66 22.43
CA ARG A 366 6.35 8.23 22.95
C ARG A 366 7.40 8.01 21.86
N ALA A 367 6.96 7.64 20.66
CA ALA A 367 7.83 7.38 19.53
C ALA A 367 7.17 7.75 18.20
N ILE A 368 7.97 8.24 17.25
CA ILE A 368 7.53 8.65 15.91
C ILE A 368 8.37 7.93 14.86
N SER A 369 7.68 7.24 13.94
CA SER A 369 8.26 6.63 12.75
C SER A 369 7.88 7.46 11.52
N PHE A 370 8.86 7.99 10.80
CA PHE A 370 8.65 8.83 9.62
C PHE A 370 9.35 8.26 8.40
N VAL A 371 8.69 8.33 7.25
CA VAL A 371 9.31 8.16 5.93
C VAL A 371 8.86 9.29 5.02
N GLY A 372 9.78 9.97 4.36
CA GLY A 372 9.45 11.05 3.42
C GLY A 372 10.65 11.88 3.00
N SER A 373 10.45 13.17 2.75
CA SER A 373 11.52 14.07 2.29
C SER A 373 12.47 14.49 3.40
N ASN A 374 13.69 14.92 3.05
CA ASN A 374 14.69 15.40 4.01
C ASN A 374 14.19 16.59 4.84
N THR A 375 13.52 17.56 4.22
CA THR A 375 13.04 18.76 4.91
C THR A 375 12.04 18.40 6.01
N ALA A 376 11.06 17.55 5.69
CA ALA A 376 10.07 17.11 6.65
C ALA A 376 10.69 16.18 7.71
N GLY A 377 11.55 15.24 7.30
CA GLY A 377 12.19 14.30 8.22
C GLY A 377 13.09 14.97 9.24
N MET A 378 13.93 15.92 8.81
CA MET A 378 14.78 16.67 9.74
C MET A 378 13.98 17.59 10.66
N HIS A 379 12.88 18.18 10.18
CA HIS A 379 11.97 18.95 11.03
C HIS A 379 11.35 18.08 12.13
N ILE A 380 10.80 16.91 11.77
CA ILE A 380 10.21 15.95 12.71
C ILE A 380 11.26 15.45 13.70
N TYR A 381 12.41 15.00 13.21
CA TYR A 381 13.50 14.50 14.05
C TYR A 381 13.93 15.56 15.06
N SER A 382 14.25 16.78 14.61
CA SER A 382 14.72 17.85 15.50
C SER A 382 13.65 18.24 16.52
N ARG A 383 12.40 18.45 16.08
CA ARG A 383 11.30 18.92 16.94
C ARG A 383 10.89 17.87 17.97
N ALA A 384 10.70 16.62 17.56
CA ALA A 384 10.23 15.57 18.45
C ALA A 384 11.34 15.05 19.38
N SER A 385 12.59 14.94 18.91
CA SER A 385 13.71 14.57 19.78
C SER A 385 13.98 15.62 20.85
N ALA A 386 13.77 16.92 20.56
CA ALA A 386 13.84 17.97 21.58
C ALA A 386 12.81 17.81 22.72
N LYS A 387 11.74 17.05 22.48
CA LYS A 387 10.72 16.66 23.49
C LYS A 387 11.02 15.32 24.16
N GLY A 388 12.16 14.70 23.89
CA GLY A 388 12.56 13.41 24.46
C GLY A 388 11.84 12.19 23.83
N LYS A 389 11.16 12.37 22.69
CA LYS A 389 10.53 11.27 21.95
C LYS A 389 11.59 10.46 21.20
N ARG A 390 11.38 9.15 21.05
CA ARG A 390 12.17 8.34 20.12
C ARG A 390 11.74 8.63 18.69
N VAL A 391 12.69 8.85 17.79
CA VAL A 391 12.39 9.12 16.38
C VAL A 391 13.25 8.24 15.50
N GLN A 392 12.62 7.57 14.53
CA GLN A 392 13.29 6.99 13.36
C GLN A 392 12.73 7.70 12.12
N SER A 393 13.61 8.27 11.31
CA SER A 393 13.23 9.14 10.19
C SER A 393 13.99 8.74 8.92
N ASN A 394 13.33 8.03 8.01
CA ASN A 394 13.85 7.76 6.68
C ASN A 394 13.58 8.94 5.76
N MET A 395 14.62 9.40 5.08
CA MET A 395 14.59 10.60 4.27
C MET A 395 14.90 10.28 2.81
N GLY A 396 15.05 11.31 1.99
CA GLY A 396 15.31 11.21 0.57
C GLY A 396 16.60 10.47 0.23
N ALA A 397 16.72 10.15 -1.04
CA ALA A 397 17.77 9.31 -1.56
C ALA A 397 18.30 9.79 -2.91
N LYS A 398 19.49 9.31 -3.25
CA LYS A 398 20.01 9.30 -4.60
C LYS A 398 20.88 8.06 -4.69
N ASN A 399 20.35 7.00 -5.29
CA ASN A 399 21.05 5.73 -5.33
C ASN A 399 21.84 5.60 -6.62
N HIS A 400 23.00 4.98 -6.50
CA HIS A 400 23.92 4.78 -7.60
C HIS A 400 24.05 3.31 -7.94
N ALA A 401 24.20 3.01 -9.22
CA ALA A 401 24.73 1.74 -9.70
C ALA A 401 26.10 1.95 -10.33
N ILE A 402 27.10 1.21 -9.87
CA ILE A 402 28.41 1.12 -10.52
C ILE A 402 28.37 -0.06 -11.49
N VAL A 403 28.80 0.15 -12.72
CA VAL A 403 28.81 -0.89 -13.77
C VAL A 403 30.24 -1.11 -14.25
N LEU A 404 30.80 -2.27 -13.91
CA LEU A 404 32.14 -2.66 -14.37
C LEU A 404 32.08 -3.31 -15.77
N PRO A 405 33.16 -3.26 -16.55
CA PRO A 405 33.21 -3.85 -17.90
C PRO A 405 32.94 -5.35 -17.94
N ASP A 406 33.19 -6.06 -16.83
CA ASP A 406 32.99 -7.50 -16.71
C ASP A 406 31.56 -7.90 -16.34
N ALA A 407 30.66 -6.94 -16.13
CA ALA A 407 29.26 -7.19 -15.83
C ALA A 407 28.53 -7.84 -17.02
N ASN A 408 27.53 -8.68 -16.73
CA ASN A 408 26.65 -9.18 -17.78
C ASN A 408 25.82 -8.02 -18.35
N THR A 409 26.09 -7.62 -19.59
CA THR A 409 25.47 -6.44 -20.21
C THR A 409 23.94 -6.52 -20.23
N ASP A 410 23.37 -7.62 -20.73
CA ASP A 410 21.91 -7.75 -20.86
C ASP A 410 21.19 -7.71 -19.52
N ALA A 411 21.67 -8.50 -18.54
CA ALA A 411 21.09 -8.52 -17.21
C ALA A 411 21.20 -7.16 -16.53
N THR A 412 22.35 -6.49 -16.67
CA THR A 412 22.61 -5.17 -16.07
C THR A 412 21.70 -4.11 -16.66
N LEU A 413 21.64 -3.98 -17.98
CA LEU A 413 20.82 -2.94 -18.62
C LEU A 413 19.33 -3.12 -18.32
N ASN A 414 18.82 -4.36 -18.33
CA ASN A 414 17.44 -4.64 -17.91
C ASN A 414 17.18 -4.24 -16.45
N ALA A 415 18.14 -4.53 -15.56
CA ALA A 415 18.06 -4.16 -14.15
C ALA A 415 18.06 -2.63 -13.95
N LEU A 416 18.88 -1.90 -14.71
CA LEU A 416 18.93 -0.43 -14.67
C LEU A 416 17.61 0.19 -15.14
N VAL A 417 17.05 -0.29 -16.25
CA VAL A 417 15.75 0.18 -16.76
C VAL A 417 14.64 -0.06 -15.74
N ALA A 418 14.55 -1.28 -15.21
CA ALA A 418 13.52 -1.63 -14.23
C ALA A 418 13.62 -0.78 -12.94
N ALA A 419 14.83 -0.50 -12.48
CA ALA A 419 15.04 0.24 -11.24
C ALA A 419 15.07 1.76 -11.37
N GLY A 420 15.43 2.29 -12.54
CA GLY A 420 15.41 3.73 -12.82
C GLY A 420 14.02 4.24 -13.17
N PHE A 421 13.23 3.45 -13.92
CA PHE A 421 11.93 3.90 -14.43
C PHE A 421 10.72 3.30 -13.69
N GLY A 422 10.86 2.16 -13.00
CA GLY A 422 9.75 1.53 -12.28
C GLY A 422 9.02 2.47 -11.31
N ALA A 423 7.68 2.39 -11.25
CA ALA A 423 6.80 3.35 -10.58
C ALA A 423 7.07 4.82 -10.94
N ALA A 424 7.41 5.10 -12.19
CA ALA A 424 7.80 6.43 -12.68
C ALA A 424 8.98 7.03 -11.91
N GLY A 425 9.91 6.20 -11.43
CA GLY A 425 11.06 6.63 -10.62
C GLY A 425 10.70 7.22 -9.26
N GLN A 426 9.43 7.14 -8.83
CA GLN A 426 8.94 7.68 -7.55
C GLN A 426 9.25 6.72 -6.38
N ARG A 427 10.47 6.19 -6.32
CA ARG A 427 10.91 5.26 -5.26
C ARG A 427 12.16 5.83 -4.60
N CYS A 428 12.21 5.85 -3.28
CA CYS A 428 13.45 6.18 -2.57
C CYS A 428 14.60 5.20 -2.87
N MET A 429 14.27 3.99 -3.36
CA MET A 429 15.23 2.97 -3.80
C MET A 429 15.42 2.93 -5.32
N ALA A 430 14.87 3.88 -6.07
CA ALA A 430 15.12 3.96 -7.52
C ALA A 430 16.61 4.16 -7.77
N LEU A 431 17.14 3.49 -8.79
CA LEU A 431 18.48 3.79 -9.29
C LEU A 431 18.39 5.04 -10.16
N SER A 432 18.60 6.21 -9.57
CA SER A 432 18.56 7.50 -10.27
C SER A 432 19.84 7.80 -11.04
N THR A 433 20.94 7.11 -10.72
CA THR A 433 22.26 7.41 -11.28
C THR A 433 23.05 6.13 -11.55
N VAL A 434 23.74 6.09 -12.69
CA VAL A 434 24.63 5.01 -13.10
C VAL A 434 26.02 5.58 -13.32
N VAL A 435 27.03 4.92 -12.80
CA VAL A 435 28.45 5.24 -13.00
C VAL A 435 29.06 4.12 -13.84
N PHE A 436 29.29 4.39 -15.11
CA PHE A 436 29.99 3.48 -16.02
C PHE A 436 31.50 3.60 -15.80
N VAL A 437 32.18 2.46 -15.66
CA VAL A 437 33.63 2.39 -15.47
C VAL A 437 34.28 1.85 -16.74
N GLY A 438 35.20 2.62 -17.33
CA GLY A 438 35.90 2.24 -18.56
C GLY A 438 34.96 1.90 -19.72
N ASP A 439 35.19 0.76 -20.38
CA ASP A 439 34.49 0.38 -21.61
C ASP A 439 32.97 0.14 -21.45
N SER A 440 32.44 0.04 -20.22
CA SER A 440 31.01 -0.15 -19.99
C SER A 440 30.17 1.06 -20.42
N HIS A 441 30.78 2.24 -20.60
CA HIS A 441 30.12 3.43 -21.14
C HIS A 441 29.59 3.22 -22.57
N SER A 442 30.17 2.30 -23.34
CA SER A 442 29.69 1.96 -24.70
C SER A 442 28.26 1.40 -24.73
N TRP A 443 27.66 1.07 -23.58
CA TRP A 443 26.34 0.44 -23.48
C TRP A 443 25.17 1.43 -23.47
N GLU A 444 25.43 2.75 -23.43
CA GLU A 444 24.40 3.79 -23.37
C GLU A 444 23.35 3.69 -24.50
N ASN A 445 23.78 3.41 -25.73
CA ASN A 445 22.84 3.27 -26.86
C ASN A 445 21.84 2.12 -26.63
N LYS A 446 22.31 0.99 -26.09
CA LYS A 446 21.44 -0.16 -25.81
C LYS A 446 20.52 0.11 -24.62
N LEU A 447 20.98 0.87 -23.63
CA LEU A 447 20.16 1.34 -22.52
C LEU A 447 19.02 2.24 -23.01
N VAL A 448 19.31 3.15 -23.94
CA VAL A 448 18.31 4.03 -24.58
C VAL A 448 17.27 3.22 -25.34
N GLU A 449 17.68 2.23 -26.14
CA GLU A 449 16.73 1.38 -26.88
C GLU A 449 15.82 0.57 -25.95
N LEU A 450 16.34 0.05 -24.84
CA LEU A 450 15.52 -0.63 -23.84
C LEU A 450 14.54 0.33 -23.18
N ALA A 451 14.96 1.53 -22.81
CA ALA A 451 14.10 2.55 -22.20
C ALA A 451 12.99 3.01 -23.15
N LYS A 452 13.27 3.17 -24.46
CA LYS A 452 12.26 3.52 -25.48
C LYS A 452 11.17 2.47 -25.64
N SER A 453 11.44 1.21 -25.30
CA SER A 453 10.46 0.13 -25.44
C SER A 453 9.40 0.11 -24.33
N LEU A 454 9.59 0.90 -23.26
CA LEU A 454 8.64 1.02 -22.16
C LEU A 454 7.34 1.70 -22.61
N LYS A 455 6.22 1.09 -22.23
CA LYS A 455 4.88 1.61 -22.52
C LYS A 455 4.43 2.56 -21.42
N VAL A 456 4.17 3.81 -21.80
CA VAL A 456 3.66 4.86 -20.92
C VAL A 456 2.17 5.02 -21.11
N ASN A 457 1.38 4.82 -20.05
CA ASN A 457 -0.07 5.02 -20.06
C ASN A 457 -0.61 5.14 -18.62
N ALA A 458 -1.91 5.37 -18.43
CA ALA A 458 -2.53 5.31 -17.12
C ALA A 458 -2.29 3.95 -16.44
N GLY A 459 -2.00 3.94 -15.14
CA GLY A 459 -1.63 2.71 -14.43
C GLY A 459 -2.73 1.64 -14.36
N THR A 460 -3.97 2.03 -14.66
CA THR A 460 -5.17 1.16 -14.76
C THR A 460 -5.26 0.41 -16.08
N GLU A 461 -4.53 0.84 -17.12
CA GLU A 461 -4.54 0.18 -18.42
C GLU A 461 -3.69 -1.11 -18.38
N PRO A 462 -4.04 -2.12 -19.20
CA PRO A 462 -3.28 -3.37 -19.27
C PRO A 462 -1.92 -3.16 -19.95
N ASP A 463 -0.94 -4.02 -19.60
CA ASP A 463 0.38 -4.07 -20.21
C ASP A 463 1.16 -2.74 -20.20
N VAL A 464 0.97 -1.93 -19.16
CA VAL A 464 1.68 -0.66 -18.94
C VAL A 464 2.94 -0.87 -18.10
N ASP A 465 4.02 -0.22 -18.49
CA ASP A 465 5.28 -0.24 -17.74
C ASP A 465 5.45 1.01 -16.86
N LEU A 466 4.91 2.16 -17.31
CA LEU A 466 5.13 3.47 -16.70
C LEU A 466 3.83 4.27 -16.55
N GLY A 467 3.46 4.58 -15.31
CA GLY A 467 2.34 5.48 -14.97
C GLY A 467 2.74 6.97 -14.91
N PRO A 468 1.79 7.87 -14.59
CA PRO A 468 2.09 9.29 -14.36
C PRO A 468 2.83 9.52 -13.03
N VAL A 469 3.41 10.72 -12.87
CA VAL A 469 3.89 11.21 -11.57
C VAL A 469 2.73 11.80 -10.76
N ILE A 470 2.85 11.82 -9.43
CA ILE A 470 1.72 12.05 -8.52
C ILE A 470 0.97 13.39 -8.70
N THR A 471 1.66 14.46 -9.13
CA THR A 471 1.07 15.82 -9.18
C THR A 471 1.67 16.64 -10.32
N LYS A 472 0.96 17.70 -10.74
CA LYS A 472 1.48 18.69 -11.71
C LYS A 472 2.77 19.34 -11.23
N GLN A 473 2.86 19.67 -9.95
CA GLN A 473 4.06 20.25 -9.34
C GLN A 473 5.24 19.26 -9.37
N ALA A 474 4.98 17.96 -9.19
CA ALA A 474 6.02 16.94 -9.36
C ALA A 474 6.49 16.87 -10.82
N LYS A 475 5.55 16.90 -11.79
CA LYS A 475 5.87 16.92 -13.23
C LYS A 475 6.75 18.13 -13.59
N GLU A 476 6.34 19.33 -13.18
CA GLU A 476 7.08 20.57 -13.38
C GLU A 476 8.49 20.52 -12.78
N ARG A 477 8.63 20.00 -11.55
CA ARG A 477 9.93 19.87 -10.88
C ARG A 477 10.86 18.92 -11.64
N VAL A 478 10.36 17.78 -12.10
CA VAL A 478 11.14 16.81 -12.87
C VAL A 478 11.58 17.45 -14.20
N CYS A 479 10.67 18.09 -14.94
CA CYS A 479 11.01 18.78 -16.19
C CYS A 479 12.06 19.88 -15.98
N LYS A 480 11.97 20.64 -14.88
CA LYS A 480 12.95 21.67 -14.51
C LYS A 480 14.33 21.06 -14.26
N LEU A 481 14.43 19.95 -13.52
CA LEU A 481 15.70 19.29 -13.23
C LEU A 481 16.32 18.64 -14.49
N ILE A 482 15.50 18.11 -15.39
CA ILE A 482 16.00 17.64 -16.71
C ILE A 482 16.60 18.82 -17.48
N GLN A 483 15.86 19.93 -17.57
CA GLN A 483 16.30 21.13 -18.29
C GLN A 483 17.59 21.72 -17.70
N SER A 484 17.72 21.79 -16.37
CA SER A 484 18.97 22.25 -15.73
C SER A 484 20.17 21.38 -16.06
N GLY A 485 19.97 20.07 -16.24
CA GLY A 485 21.03 19.17 -16.69
C GLY A 485 21.52 19.51 -18.10
N VAL A 486 20.60 19.74 -19.04
CA VAL A 486 20.92 20.14 -20.41
C VAL A 486 21.65 21.49 -20.44
N GLU A 487 21.16 22.47 -19.68
CA GLU A 487 21.78 23.80 -19.58
C GLU A 487 23.19 23.75 -18.97
N SER A 488 23.45 22.77 -18.10
CA SER A 488 24.76 22.55 -17.48
C SER A 488 25.71 21.71 -18.36
N GLY A 489 25.29 21.33 -19.58
CA GLY A 489 26.13 20.61 -20.55
C GLY A 489 25.94 19.09 -20.60
N ALA A 490 24.98 18.52 -19.85
CA ALA A 490 24.64 17.11 -19.98
C ALA A 490 23.99 16.83 -21.35
N ARG A 491 24.31 15.68 -21.95
CA ARG A 491 23.72 15.22 -23.20
C ARG A 491 22.37 14.56 -22.93
N LEU A 492 21.31 15.05 -23.57
CA LEU A 492 19.98 14.43 -23.49
C LEU A 492 19.85 13.31 -24.53
N LEU A 493 20.07 12.07 -24.10
CA LEU A 493 20.03 10.89 -24.97
C LEU A 493 18.60 10.40 -25.27
N LEU A 494 17.70 10.59 -24.31
CA LEU A 494 16.27 10.30 -24.44
C LEU A 494 15.48 11.36 -23.68
N ASP A 495 14.52 12.00 -24.35
CA ASP A 495 13.68 13.06 -23.79
C ASP A 495 12.23 12.61 -23.62
N GLY A 496 11.80 12.42 -22.38
CA GLY A 496 10.43 12.04 -22.04
C GLY A 496 9.50 13.19 -21.65
N ARG A 497 9.95 14.46 -21.69
CA ARG A 497 9.21 15.59 -21.08
C ARG A 497 7.88 15.92 -21.77
N ASN A 498 7.82 15.76 -23.09
CA ASN A 498 6.70 16.19 -23.92
C ASN A 498 5.83 15.01 -24.40
N ILE A 499 5.83 13.89 -23.67
CA ILE A 499 4.98 12.76 -24.01
C ILE A 499 3.50 13.14 -23.87
N VAL A 500 2.70 12.74 -24.86
CA VAL A 500 1.24 12.86 -24.83
C VAL A 500 0.67 11.46 -24.87
N VAL A 501 -0.18 11.14 -23.89
CA VAL A 501 -0.85 9.84 -23.79
C VAL A 501 -2.30 10.04 -24.27
N PRO A 502 -2.71 9.41 -25.40
CA PRO A 502 -4.07 9.56 -25.91
C PRO A 502 -5.14 9.16 -24.88
N GLY A 503 -6.15 10.01 -24.69
CA GLY A 503 -7.21 9.84 -23.70
C GLY A 503 -6.86 10.29 -22.29
N TYR A 504 -5.60 10.70 -22.06
CA TYR A 504 -5.09 11.18 -20.78
C TYR A 504 -4.19 12.41 -20.97
N GLU A 505 -4.58 13.31 -21.86
CA GLU A 505 -3.77 14.45 -22.31
C GLU A 505 -3.41 15.41 -21.17
N ASP A 506 -4.31 15.56 -20.19
CA ASP A 506 -4.09 16.40 -19.00
C ASP A 506 -3.25 15.70 -17.91
N GLY A 507 -2.91 14.43 -18.11
CA GLY A 507 -2.21 13.62 -17.13
C GLY A 507 -0.77 14.05 -16.85
N ASN A 508 -0.31 13.68 -15.66
CA ASN A 508 1.01 14.01 -15.15
C ASN A 508 2.09 13.07 -15.72
N PHE A 509 2.09 12.79 -17.02
CA PHE A 509 3.04 11.87 -17.64
C PHE A 509 4.39 12.50 -17.92
N ILE A 510 5.44 11.71 -17.68
CA ILE A 510 6.81 11.93 -18.13
C ILE A 510 7.31 10.58 -18.63
N GLY A 511 7.81 10.54 -19.86
CA GLY A 511 8.41 9.34 -20.42
C GLY A 511 9.80 9.05 -19.82
N PRO A 512 10.37 7.86 -20.08
CA PRO A 512 11.74 7.55 -19.72
C PRO A 512 12.69 8.63 -20.26
N THR A 513 13.54 9.18 -19.40
CA THR A 513 14.50 10.23 -19.77
C THR A 513 15.91 9.81 -19.37
N ILE A 514 16.89 9.99 -20.24
CA ILE A 514 18.29 9.63 -19.98
C ILE A 514 19.19 10.84 -20.28
N LEU A 515 19.96 11.25 -19.27
CA LEU A 515 21.00 12.28 -19.38
C LEU A 515 22.37 11.61 -19.25
N SER A 516 23.30 11.93 -20.15
CA SER A 516 24.68 11.41 -20.17
C SER A 516 25.71 12.54 -20.02
N GLY A 517 26.92 12.21 -19.58
CA GLY A 517 27.95 13.19 -19.24
C GLY A 517 27.58 14.03 -18.01
N VAL A 518 26.83 13.46 -17.08
CA VAL A 518 26.42 14.15 -15.85
C VAL A 518 27.59 14.19 -14.86
N THR A 519 27.83 15.35 -14.25
CA THR A 519 28.87 15.54 -13.22
C THR A 519 28.25 15.85 -11.86
N ALA A 520 29.04 15.68 -10.79
CA ALA A 520 28.55 15.82 -9.42
C ALA A 520 28.17 17.27 -9.03
N ASP A 521 28.58 18.26 -9.80
CA ASP A 521 28.28 19.67 -9.62
C ASP A 521 26.99 20.14 -10.32
N MET A 522 26.36 19.31 -11.15
CA MET A 522 25.09 19.64 -11.80
C MET A 522 23.91 19.55 -10.84
N ASP A 523 22.95 20.47 -10.95
CA ASP A 523 21.79 20.49 -10.06
C ASP A 523 20.86 19.27 -10.24
N CYS A 524 20.77 18.74 -11.46
CA CYS A 524 20.10 17.47 -11.73
C CYS A 524 20.73 16.30 -10.94
N TYR A 525 22.03 16.37 -10.64
CA TYR A 525 22.74 15.42 -9.79
C TYR A 525 22.63 15.73 -8.29
N LYS A 526 22.64 16.99 -7.85
CA LYS A 526 22.56 17.31 -6.41
C LYS A 526 21.18 17.01 -5.82
N GLU A 527 20.13 17.31 -6.59
CA GLU A 527 18.75 17.15 -6.15
C GLU A 527 18.21 15.75 -6.47
N GLU A 528 17.42 15.18 -5.55
CA GLU A 528 16.66 13.96 -5.83
C GLU A 528 15.58 14.31 -6.87
N ILE A 529 15.56 13.67 -8.04
CA ILE A 529 14.62 13.99 -9.13
C ILE A 529 13.23 13.42 -8.85
N PHE A 530 13.15 12.18 -8.35
CA PHE A 530 11.90 11.49 -8.03
C PHE A 530 10.92 11.41 -9.22
N GLY A 531 11.46 11.07 -10.38
CA GLY A 531 10.77 10.92 -11.66
C GLY A 531 11.51 9.90 -12.53
N PRO A 532 10.98 9.55 -13.72
CA PRO A 532 11.55 8.51 -14.58
C PRO A 532 12.76 9.03 -15.37
N VAL A 533 13.81 9.42 -14.63
CA VAL A 533 15.04 10.03 -15.17
C VAL A 533 16.25 9.27 -14.66
N LEU A 534 17.09 8.80 -15.59
CA LEU A 534 18.34 8.13 -15.30
C LEU A 534 19.52 9.03 -15.68
N LEU A 535 20.43 9.25 -14.73
CA LEU A 535 21.64 10.05 -14.93
C LEU A 535 22.82 9.11 -15.16
N CYS A 536 23.51 9.23 -16.30
CA CYS A 536 24.70 8.48 -16.63
C CYS A 536 25.94 9.36 -16.37
N MET A 537 26.84 8.83 -15.54
CA MET A 537 28.15 9.37 -15.21
C MET A 537 29.23 8.39 -15.67
N GLU A 538 30.44 8.90 -15.81
CA GLU A 538 31.63 8.13 -16.19
C GLU A 538 32.67 8.20 -15.06
N ALA A 539 33.45 7.14 -14.88
CA ALA A 539 34.62 7.09 -14.02
C ALA A 539 35.74 6.32 -14.70
N ASP A 540 36.98 6.78 -14.52
CA ASP A 540 38.17 6.17 -15.13
C ASP A 540 38.56 4.86 -14.42
N SER A 541 38.17 4.71 -13.16
CA SER A 541 38.49 3.55 -12.33
C SER A 541 37.35 3.15 -11.40
N PHE A 542 37.41 1.92 -10.90
CA PHE A 542 36.46 1.43 -9.91
C PHE A 542 36.58 2.19 -8.58
N GLU A 543 37.79 2.56 -8.19
CA GLU A 543 38.09 3.39 -7.01
C GLU A 543 37.44 4.76 -7.10
N GLU A 544 37.56 5.42 -8.25
CA GLU A 544 36.89 6.69 -8.50
C GLU A 544 35.37 6.54 -8.44
N ALA A 545 34.82 5.47 -9.04
CA ALA A 545 33.39 5.22 -8.98
C ALA A 545 32.88 5.06 -7.53
N ILE A 546 33.61 4.32 -6.67
CA ILE A 546 33.29 4.22 -5.23
C ILE A 546 33.36 5.61 -4.59
N HIS A 547 34.38 6.40 -4.91
CA HIS A 547 34.53 7.76 -4.37
C HIS A 547 33.38 8.69 -4.75
N ILE A 548 32.92 8.63 -6.01
CA ILE A 548 31.74 9.39 -6.49
C ILE A 548 30.52 9.01 -5.65
N VAL A 549 30.26 7.72 -5.44
CA VAL A 549 29.10 7.28 -4.66
C VAL A 549 29.23 7.66 -3.19
N ASN A 550 30.42 7.55 -2.58
CA ASN A 550 30.63 7.92 -1.18
C ASN A 550 30.58 9.44 -0.95
N ARG A 551 30.93 10.27 -1.93
CA ARG A 551 30.78 11.73 -1.82
C ARG A 551 29.33 12.19 -1.86
N ASN A 552 28.40 11.33 -2.30
CA ASN A 552 26.99 11.62 -2.24
C ASN A 552 26.54 11.89 -0.80
N LYS A 553 25.74 12.94 -0.63
CA LYS A 553 25.13 13.31 0.65
C LYS A 553 24.20 12.21 1.17
N TYR A 554 23.50 11.54 0.26
CA TYR A 554 22.54 10.49 0.57
C TYR A 554 23.24 9.14 0.72
N GLY A 555 22.70 8.29 1.59
CA GLY A 555 23.28 6.99 1.92
C GLY A 555 22.23 5.90 2.03
N ASN A 556 21.17 5.96 1.22
CA ASN A 556 20.07 4.99 1.26
C ASN A 556 20.52 3.64 0.68
N GLY A 557 20.80 3.57 -0.63
CA GLY A 557 21.28 2.35 -1.28
C GLY A 557 22.28 2.60 -2.41
N ALA A 558 23.09 1.58 -2.70
CA ALA A 558 24.00 1.54 -3.84
C ALA A 558 24.14 0.11 -4.37
N SER A 559 24.37 -0.02 -5.67
CA SER A 559 24.52 -1.32 -6.33
C SER A 559 25.80 -1.39 -7.16
N LEU A 560 26.38 -2.58 -7.28
CA LEU A 560 27.49 -2.90 -8.16
C LEU A 560 27.09 -4.03 -9.10
N PHE A 561 27.39 -3.87 -10.39
CA PHE A 561 27.27 -4.91 -11.40
C PHE A 561 28.66 -5.36 -11.83
N THR A 562 28.96 -6.65 -11.65
CA THR A 562 30.28 -7.24 -11.94
C THR A 562 30.22 -8.78 -11.92
N ALA A 563 31.18 -9.43 -12.60
CA ALA A 563 31.44 -10.86 -12.44
C ALA A 563 32.56 -11.15 -11.41
N SER A 564 33.30 -10.13 -10.97
CA SER A 564 34.43 -10.26 -10.07
C SER A 564 34.03 -10.31 -8.59
N GLY A 565 34.29 -11.44 -7.94
CA GLY A 565 34.11 -11.59 -6.49
C GLY A 565 35.01 -10.66 -5.66
N ALA A 566 36.20 -10.32 -6.16
CA ALA A 566 37.10 -9.38 -5.50
C ALA A 566 36.53 -7.95 -5.51
N ALA A 567 36.00 -7.51 -6.66
CA ALA A 567 35.35 -6.22 -6.78
C ALA A 567 34.09 -6.13 -5.91
N ALA A 568 33.28 -7.20 -5.92
CA ALA A 568 32.09 -7.30 -5.07
C ALA A 568 32.42 -7.15 -3.58
N ARG A 569 33.44 -7.86 -3.08
CA ARG A 569 33.87 -7.77 -1.68
C ARG A 569 34.43 -6.39 -1.33
N LYS A 570 35.19 -5.79 -2.24
CA LYS A 570 35.72 -4.43 -2.07
C LYS A 570 34.57 -3.42 -1.91
N PHE A 571 33.60 -3.46 -2.83
CA PHE A 571 32.41 -2.60 -2.77
C PHE A 571 31.62 -2.76 -1.48
N GLN A 572 31.35 -4.00 -1.06
CA GLN A 572 30.66 -4.28 0.22
C GLN A 572 31.34 -3.66 1.44
N THR A 573 32.66 -3.53 1.40
CA THR A 573 33.46 -3.05 2.53
C THR A 573 33.65 -1.53 2.49
N GLU A 574 33.80 -0.96 1.31
CA GLU A 574 34.19 0.44 1.13
C GLU A 574 33.00 1.38 0.86
N ILE A 575 31.85 0.87 0.42
CA ILE A 575 30.67 1.71 0.18
C ILE A 575 30.02 2.11 1.50
N GLU A 576 29.61 3.38 1.61
CA GLU A 576 29.03 3.94 2.85
C GLU A 576 27.48 3.97 2.84
N ALA A 577 26.85 3.46 1.79
CA ALA A 577 25.39 3.35 1.69
C ALA A 577 24.84 2.27 2.63
N GLY A 578 23.64 2.49 3.18
CA GLY A 578 23.01 1.58 4.14
C GLY A 578 22.56 0.25 3.54
N GLN A 579 22.19 0.24 2.26
CA GLN A 579 21.78 -0.96 1.53
C GLN A 579 22.69 -1.19 0.32
N VAL A 580 23.23 -2.40 0.18
CA VAL A 580 24.24 -2.72 -0.84
C VAL A 580 23.76 -3.87 -1.71
N GLY A 581 23.68 -3.64 -3.02
CA GLY A 581 23.31 -4.63 -4.03
C GLY A 581 24.53 -5.13 -4.83
N ILE A 582 24.70 -6.44 -4.95
CA ILE A 582 25.66 -7.05 -5.89
C ILE A 582 24.86 -7.75 -6.98
N ASN A 583 24.94 -7.24 -8.21
CA ASN A 583 24.10 -7.66 -9.34
C ASN A 583 22.58 -7.58 -9.06
N VAL A 584 22.20 -6.78 -8.07
CA VAL A 584 20.80 -6.51 -7.67
C VAL A 584 20.59 -5.00 -7.67
N PRO A 585 19.67 -4.46 -8.48
CA PRO A 585 19.53 -3.01 -8.63
C PRO A 585 18.82 -2.34 -7.45
N ILE A 586 17.91 -3.05 -6.79
CA ILE A 586 17.10 -2.55 -5.67
C ILE A 586 17.33 -3.51 -4.48
N PRO A 587 18.35 -3.26 -3.63
CA PRO A 587 18.71 -4.16 -2.54
C PRO A 587 17.81 -4.00 -1.29
N VAL A 588 16.49 -3.99 -1.47
CA VAL A 588 15.54 -3.86 -0.35
C VAL A 588 15.50 -5.17 0.46
N PRO A 589 15.81 -5.13 1.76
CA PRO A 589 15.87 -6.33 2.58
C PRO A 589 14.49 -6.99 2.76
N LEU A 590 14.48 -8.29 3.03
CA LEU A 590 13.28 -8.97 3.50
C LEU A 590 12.98 -8.58 4.97
N PRO A 591 11.72 -8.67 5.44
CA PRO A 591 11.30 -8.08 6.73
C PRO A 591 11.90 -8.68 8.01
N PHE A 592 12.62 -9.80 7.91
CA PHE A 592 13.41 -10.34 9.04
C PHE A 592 14.77 -9.66 9.19
N PHE A 593 15.20 -8.89 8.18
CA PHE A 593 16.19 -7.82 8.29
C PHE A 593 15.46 -6.47 8.44
N SER A 594 16.20 -5.38 8.57
CA SER A 594 15.63 -4.02 8.72
C SER A 594 15.95 -3.16 7.50
N PHE A 595 15.04 -2.27 7.09
CA PHE A 595 15.37 -1.26 6.08
C PHE A 595 16.39 -0.29 6.66
N THR A 596 17.59 -0.27 6.08
CA THR A 596 18.69 0.57 6.55
C THR A 596 18.86 1.80 5.68
N GLY A 597 19.14 2.93 6.31
CA GLY A 597 19.67 4.11 5.64
C GLY A 597 20.87 4.66 6.40
N SER A 598 21.77 5.32 5.68
CA SER A 598 22.96 5.97 6.22
C SER A 598 23.00 7.44 5.82
N LYS A 599 23.91 8.22 6.43
CA LYS A 599 24.14 9.64 6.12
C LYS A 599 22.83 10.46 6.18
N ALA A 600 22.61 11.38 5.25
CA ALA A 600 21.42 12.22 5.22
C ALA A 600 20.13 11.48 4.81
N SER A 601 20.18 10.17 4.54
CA SER A 601 18.99 9.37 4.23
C SER A 601 18.31 8.80 5.47
N PHE A 602 18.94 8.89 6.64
CA PHE A 602 18.33 8.39 7.88
C PHE A 602 18.74 9.24 9.09
N ALA A 603 17.80 9.48 10.00
CA ALA A 603 18.06 10.09 11.29
C ALA A 603 17.43 9.25 12.41
N GLY A 604 18.24 8.92 13.42
CA GLY A 604 17.94 7.97 14.49
C GLY A 604 18.93 6.80 14.51
N ASP A 605 18.78 5.90 15.48
CA ASP A 605 19.71 4.78 15.68
C ASP A 605 19.08 3.41 15.33
N LEU A 606 17.74 3.34 15.31
CA LEU A 606 16.98 2.11 15.14
C LEU A 606 16.18 2.17 13.85
N ASN A 607 16.53 1.27 12.93
CA ASN A 607 15.95 1.15 11.60
C ASN A 607 14.55 0.50 11.60
N PHE A 608 13.90 0.51 10.43
CA PHE A 608 12.51 0.04 10.27
C PHE A 608 12.41 -1.48 10.27
N TYR A 609 11.31 -1.97 10.87
CA TYR A 609 10.90 -3.38 10.93
C TYR A 609 12.03 -4.36 11.30
N GLY A 610 11.77 -5.67 11.23
CA GLY A 610 12.69 -6.69 11.73
C GLY A 610 13.07 -6.49 13.20
N LYS A 611 14.28 -6.90 13.56
CA LYS A 611 14.79 -6.77 14.94
C LYS A 611 14.96 -5.31 15.38
N ALA A 612 15.35 -4.40 14.48
CA ALA A 612 15.50 -2.98 14.81
C ALA A 612 14.14 -2.34 15.13
N GLY A 613 13.09 -2.68 14.38
CA GLY A 613 11.73 -2.23 14.66
C GLY A 613 11.21 -2.71 16.03
N VAL A 614 11.48 -3.95 16.43
CA VAL A 614 11.17 -4.45 17.78
C VAL A 614 11.86 -3.59 18.84
N ASN A 615 13.15 -3.31 18.66
CA ASN A 615 13.91 -2.47 19.58
C ASN A 615 13.40 -1.03 19.61
N PHE A 616 12.95 -0.49 18.48
CA PHE A 616 12.40 0.86 18.40
C PHE A 616 11.11 0.97 19.22
N TYR A 617 10.21 0.01 19.05
CA TYR A 617 8.88 0.00 19.68
C TYR A 617 8.83 -0.64 21.08
N THR A 618 9.96 -1.05 21.64
CA THR A 618 10.04 -1.59 23.00
C THR A 618 11.17 -0.95 23.80
N GLN A 619 11.11 -1.04 25.12
CA GLN A 619 12.21 -0.68 26.00
C GLN A 619 12.57 -1.85 26.90
N ILE A 620 13.87 -1.98 27.20
CA ILE A 620 14.36 -2.99 28.13
C ILE A 620 14.16 -2.47 29.56
N LYS A 621 13.56 -3.29 30.41
CA LYS A 621 13.53 -3.10 31.87
C LYS A 621 14.31 -4.25 32.50
N THR A 622 15.32 -3.92 33.31
CA THR A 622 16.12 -4.90 34.05
C THR A 622 15.58 -5.03 35.46
N ILE A 623 15.36 -6.27 35.91
CA ILE A 623 14.87 -6.63 37.23
C ILE A 623 15.97 -7.44 37.92
N THR A 624 16.41 -6.94 39.07
CA THR A 624 17.29 -7.68 39.99
C THR A 624 16.45 -8.00 41.22
N GLN A 625 16.26 -9.29 41.49
CA GLN A 625 15.37 -9.76 42.55
C GLN A 625 16.10 -10.67 43.53
N GLN A 626 15.71 -10.55 44.80
CA GLN A 626 16.10 -11.43 45.88
C GLN A 626 14.91 -11.60 46.80
N TRP A 627 14.67 -12.83 47.22
CA TRP A 627 13.68 -13.16 48.24
C TRP A 627 14.44 -13.65 49.46
N LYS A 628 14.37 -12.91 50.58
CA LYS A 628 14.97 -13.34 51.84
C LYS A 628 13.92 -14.11 52.63
N ASP A 629 14.27 -15.30 53.10
CA ASP A 629 13.45 -16.01 54.09
C ASP A 629 13.37 -15.13 55.36
N LEU A 630 12.17 -14.66 55.72
CA LEU A 630 11.97 -13.98 57.01
C LEU A 630 11.80 -15.03 58.10
N PRO A 631 12.74 -15.12 59.04
CA PRO A 631 12.42 -14.76 60.41
C PRO A 631 13.48 -13.86 61.06
N GLY A 632 13.02 -13.01 61.98
CA GLY A 632 13.72 -11.92 62.67
C GLY A 632 15.24 -12.06 62.90
N GLY A 633 15.96 -10.98 62.57
CA GLY A 633 17.29 -10.69 63.11
C GLY A 633 18.43 -10.79 62.11
N SER A 634 18.64 -9.74 61.31
CA SER A 634 20.00 -9.37 60.89
C SER A 634 20.03 -7.88 60.62
N GLY A 635 21.10 -7.22 61.08
CA GLY A 635 21.23 -5.76 61.07
C GLY A 635 21.12 -5.15 59.67
N VAL A 636 20.85 -3.84 59.63
CA VAL A 636 20.79 -3.07 58.39
C VAL A 636 22.14 -3.18 57.68
N SER A 637 22.18 -3.90 56.56
CA SER A 637 23.33 -3.89 55.66
C SER A 637 23.18 -2.74 54.67
N LEU A 638 24.13 -1.80 54.68
CA LEU A 638 24.23 -0.68 53.74
C LEU A 638 25.10 -1.01 52.51
N ALA A 639 25.64 -2.23 52.43
CA ALA A 639 26.54 -2.63 51.35
C ALA A 639 25.78 -2.93 50.05
N MET A 640 26.37 -2.53 48.91
CA MET A 640 25.87 -2.90 47.59
C MET A 640 25.97 -4.42 47.39
N PRO A 641 25.03 -5.07 46.70
CA PRO A 641 25.14 -6.50 46.38
C PRO A 641 26.30 -6.76 45.43
N THR A 642 27.29 -7.55 45.85
CA THR A 642 28.47 -7.89 45.04
C THR A 642 28.60 -9.41 44.82
N SER A 643 29.27 -9.80 43.74
CA SER A 643 29.58 -11.20 43.42
C SER A 643 30.70 -11.81 44.29
N GLN A 644 31.48 -10.97 44.98
CA GLN A 644 32.54 -11.41 45.87
C GLN A 644 31.93 -11.85 47.22
N LYS A 645 32.31 -13.05 47.68
CA LYS A 645 32.13 -13.44 49.09
C LYS A 645 33.10 -12.61 49.91
N LEU A 646 32.57 -11.75 50.80
CA LEU A 646 33.35 -11.26 51.95
C LEU A 646 33.60 -12.41 52.92
#